data_AF-A0A9D9CU40-F1
#
_entry.id   AF-A0A9D9CU40-F1
#
_cell.length_a   1.000
_cell.length_b   1.000
_cell.length_c   1.000
_cell.angle_alpha   90.00
_cell.angle_beta   90.00
_cell.angle_gamma   90.00
#
_symmetry.space_group_name_H-M   'P 1'
#
loop_
_entity.id
_entity.type
_entity.pdbx_description
1 polymer ?
#
loop_
_entity_poly.entity_id
_entity_poly.type
_entity_poly.pdbx_seq_one_letter_code
_entity_poly.pdbx_strand_id
1 'polypeptide(L)'
;VEKSGKQPALVGLDLLMLTGAKESESWYQSYTETCISLAKELYQKGGIPAFTWHWKDPSRETEEHSTKAKFDFRTAFKSGTTEWDKESDAYKIMIKDIDAVSNVFLRLQKDGVACIWRPLHEASGAWFWWGIGTAEEYKALYKLVYDRMVKDNGVNNCLWVWNIERLNKAPYDENVLEASWYPGDEYCDFISVDVYKKANDNGSLSGYFNKIQDLMGSDKMIALSENGPIPDVNNMHKDGAVWSWWMPWYDSWGDDKFISQTSNSVWKSNMEDERVITLEDMKDWGTYKGSVVVDDPCTLNTSTHIEAECADYKGVEVGSEVCSGGKAVSVQDADGYLNFEFDIPADGNYDIIIGGAIPYDAGKVCVVKLADGTSVEVAINENGPHTVGTFKLKAGKQTISVVPGWTWWVVDYMEVNPAVVQEVKPSGITDSKATASAQALYRFLNENFGKNIISGFMAGSMDGSDGTFKNHEDYKVVYTKSGKYPALGGVDFMNATGQSAYGAGASWYTDYTQKSVALMEDLWSLGGIPAFTWHLRDPSYETDQFYSRYEGGQLKEGDTDFDFTVAMNADGSWNENSTIYKNMIKDIDVIADFFLDMQKKGVAGIFRPLHEASGGWFWWGRQGGANYAKLYQLIHHEMVDVKGVHNLIWVWNPQSVADTDWNPGDDIYDVISIDIYNKAFDYQSNYVVFNNLKKMSGYKKLIALSENGPVVDADACVEDEAMWSWMMPWYQSWGSNFADQTSNDEWKKVMNHDNVISLDEMPGWETYTSVDQAQGNNGIIIYPNPVNDVLTVIAENALVKILDISGRTIASTTANGEGKISARGWEKGVYTAVVISDKGEKVFKIIK
;
A
#
# COMPACT_ATOMS: atom_id res chain seq x y z
N VAL A 1 49.14 5.78 -2.81
CA VAL A 1 50.58 5.51 -3.05
C VAL A 1 51.50 6.45 -2.29
N GLU A 2 51.62 7.75 -2.59
CA GLU A 2 52.62 8.61 -1.91
C GLU A 2 52.51 8.65 -0.38
N LYS A 3 51.28 8.52 0.14
CA LYS A 3 50.98 8.57 1.58
C LYS A 3 51.23 7.25 2.31
N SER A 4 51.02 6.11 1.66
CA SER A 4 50.96 4.78 2.30
C SER A 4 51.82 3.69 1.64
N GLY A 5 52.32 3.91 0.43
CA GLY A 5 52.98 2.91 -0.40
C GLY A 5 52.05 1.94 -1.14
N LYS A 6 50.73 2.00 -0.90
CA LYS A 6 49.72 1.07 -1.45
C LYS A 6 48.76 1.74 -2.45
N GLN A 7 48.14 0.93 -3.31
CA GLN A 7 47.10 1.33 -4.26
C GLN A 7 45.69 0.93 -3.77
N PRO A 8 44.65 1.76 -3.99
CA PRO A 8 43.29 1.41 -3.58
C PRO A 8 42.72 0.30 -4.47
N ALA A 9 42.01 -0.66 -3.86
CA ALA A 9 41.35 -1.74 -4.60
C ALA A 9 40.13 -1.25 -5.42
N LEU A 10 39.46 -0.21 -4.94
CA LEU A 10 38.30 0.42 -5.58
C LEU A 10 38.66 1.84 -6.05
N VAL A 11 38.33 2.18 -7.29
CA VAL A 11 38.61 3.50 -7.87
C VAL A 11 37.33 4.14 -8.40
N GLY A 12 37.06 5.36 -7.93
CA GLY A 12 35.98 6.21 -8.42
C GLY A 12 36.31 6.84 -9.77
N LEU A 13 35.36 6.77 -10.70
CA LEU A 13 35.38 7.36 -12.03
C LEU A 13 34.08 8.15 -12.24
N ASP A 14 34.12 9.21 -13.01
CA ASP A 14 32.95 10.07 -13.22
C ASP A 14 32.60 10.16 -14.70
N LEU A 15 31.32 10.06 -15.04
CA LEU A 15 30.81 10.27 -16.38
C LEU A 15 30.42 11.74 -16.65
N LEU A 16 30.86 12.68 -15.80
CA LEU A 16 30.63 14.13 -15.90
C LEU A 16 30.83 14.74 -17.31
N MET A 17 31.79 14.23 -18.09
CA MET A 17 32.10 14.77 -19.43
C MET A 17 31.45 13.97 -20.58
N LEU A 18 30.63 12.95 -20.27
CA LEU A 18 29.97 12.13 -21.29
C LEU A 18 28.84 12.88 -21.99
N THR A 19 28.09 13.69 -21.23
CA THR A 19 26.95 14.48 -21.69
C THR A 19 27.17 15.97 -21.41
N GLY A 20 26.31 16.84 -21.97
CA GLY A 20 26.39 18.30 -21.80
C GLY A 20 26.70 19.05 -23.10
N ALA A 21 26.64 20.39 -23.06
CA ALA A 21 26.73 21.25 -24.24
C ALA A 21 28.01 21.04 -25.08
N LYS A 22 29.08 20.55 -24.45
CA LYS A 22 30.40 20.31 -25.03
C LYS A 22 30.73 18.83 -25.24
N GLU A 23 29.74 17.93 -25.20
CA GLU A 23 29.93 16.48 -25.39
C GLU A 23 30.67 16.10 -26.69
N SER A 24 30.59 16.95 -27.70
CA SER A 24 31.27 16.74 -29.00
C SER A 24 32.73 17.20 -29.03
N GLU A 25 33.21 17.89 -27.99
CA GLU A 25 34.60 18.33 -27.92
C GLU A 25 35.55 17.16 -27.67
N SER A 26 36.69 17.15 -28.38
CA SER A 26 37.68 16.06 -28.31
C SER A 26 38.18 15.77 -26.88
N TRP A 27 38.30 16.80 -26.03
CA TRP A 27 38.70 16.64 -24.64
C TRP A 27 37.66 15.87 -23.81
N TYR A 28 36.36 16.12 -24.03
CA TYR A 28 35.26 15.49 -23.30
C TYR A 28 35.17 13.99 -23.64
N GLN A 29 35.26 13.69 -24.93
CA GLN A 29 35.33 12.33 -25.43
C GLN A 29 36.57 11.62 -24.88
N SER A 30 37.74 12.27 -24.96
CA SER A 30 38.99 11.70 -24.43
C SER A 30 38.92 11.43 -22.93
N TYR A 31 38.24 12.25 -22.15
CA TYR A 31 38.08 12.04 -20.72
C TYR A 31 37.26 10.77 -20.43
N THR A 32 36.11 10.61 -21.11
CA THR A 32 35.26 9.43 -20.95
C THR A 32 35.97 8.16 -21.41
N GLU A 33 36.67 8.21 -22.55
CA GLU A 33 37.49 7.09 -23.03
C GLU A 33 38.62 6.72 -22.05
N THR A 34 39.18 7.71 -21.37
CA THR A 34 40.18 7.47 -20.31
C THR A 34 39.55 6.76 -19.12
N CYS A 35 38.34 7.14 -18.70
CA CYS A 35 37.63 6.45 -17.62
C CYS A 35 37.34 4.99 -17.98
N ILE A 36 36.87 4.72 -19.20
CA ILE A 36 36.63 3.34 -19.69
C ILE A 36 37.94 2.54 -19.71
N SER A 37 39.03 3.14 -20.18
CA SER A 37 40.34 2.47 -20.24
C SER A 37 40.89 2.16 -18.84
N LEU A 38 40.75 3.09 -17.90
CA LEU A 38 41.15 2.90 -16.51
C LEU A 38 40.30 1.83 -15.82
N ALA A 39 38.98 1.80 -16.06
CA ALA A 39 38.11 0.76 -15.53
C ALA A 39 38.54 -0.64 -15.99
N LYS A 40 38.84 -0.79 -17.29
CA LYS A 40 39.35 -2.04 -17.86
C LYS A 40 40.69 -2.45 -17.26
N GLU A 41 41.63 -1.51 -17.18
CA GLU A 41 42.96 -1.77 -16.62
C GLU A 41 42.87 -2.18 -15.14
N LEU A 42 42.05 -1.48 -14.36
CA LEU A 42 41.84 -1.79 -12.95
C LEU A 42 41.20 -3.17 -12.78
N TYR A 43 40.14 -3.45 -13.54
CA TYR A 43 39.44 -4.73 -13.47
C TYR A 43 40.36 -5.90 -13.86
N GLN A 44 41.21 -5.74 -14.88
CA GLN A 44 42.22 -6.74 -15.25
C GLN A 44 43.25 -7.00 -14.13
N LYS A 45 43.48 -6.04 -13.24
CA LYS A 45 44.33 -6.19 -12.05
C LYS A 45 43.58 -6.77 -10.85
N GLY A 46 42.31 -7.16 -11.01
CA GLY A 46 41.45 -7.62 -9.92
C GLY A 46 40.76 -6.50 -9.14
N GLY A 47 40.94 -5.22 -9.50
CA GLY A 47 40.35 -4.09 -8.78
C GLY A 47 38.93 -3.73 -9.25
N ILE A 48 38.23 -2.90 -8.46
CA ILE A 48 36.80 -2.59 -8.60
C ILE A 48 36.60 -1.18 -9.19
N PRO A 49 36.13 -1.05 -10.44
CA PRO A 49 35.75 0.25 -10.99
C PRO A 49 34.38 0.68 -10.43
N ALA A 50 34.31 1.89 -9.88
CA ALA A 50 33.07 2.49 -9.41
C ALA A 50 32.80 3.78 -10.18
N PHE A 51 31.63 3.88 -10.81
CA PHE A 51 31.23 5.04 -11.59
C PHE A 51 30.19 5.88 -10.84
N THR A 52 30.37 7.19 -10.86
CA THR A 52 29.33 8.18 -10.56
C THR A 52 29.01 8.99 -11.81
N TRP A 53 27.92 9.75 -11.76
CA TRP A 53 27.55 10.64 -12.86
C TRP A 53 27.02 11.96 -12.35
N HIS A 54 27.88 12.97 -12.45
CA HIS A 54 27.43 14.35 -12.40
C HIS A 54 26.77 14.73 -13.72
N TRP A 55 25.48 14.43 -13.81
CA TRP A 55 24.70 14.60 -15.04
C TRP A 55 24.57 16.09 -15.40
N LYS A 56 25.29 16.53 -16.43
CA LYS A 56 25.18 17.91 -16.92
C LYS A 56 23.84 18.18 -17.59
N ASP A 57 23.45 19.45 -17.58
CA ASP A 57 22.22 20.01 -18.12
C ASP A 57 21.78 19.31 -19.43
N PRO A 58 20.74 18.44 -19.35
CA PRO A 58 20.27 17.68 -20.49
C PRO A 58 19.89 18.56 -21.68
N SER A 59 19.37 19.76 -21.44
CA SER A 59 18.97 20.71 -22.51
C SER A 59 20.13 21.17 -23.39
N ARG A 60 21.39 20.91 -22.98
CA ARG A 60 22.61 21.38 -23.65
C ARG A 60 22.76 22.90 -23.67
N GLU A 61 21.97 23.62 -22.88
CA GLU A 61 22.09 25.07 -22.78
C GLU A 61 23.23 25.52 -21.85
N THR A 62 23.63 24.67 -20.90
CA THR A 62 24.71 24.96 -19.94
C THR A 62 25.61 23.74 -19.73
N GLU A 63 26.71 23.94 -19.01
CA GLU A 63 27.62 22.88 -18.54
C GLU A 63 27.38 22.53 -17.05
N GLU A 64 26.30 23.06 -16.47
CA GLU A 64 25.96 22.90 -15.06
C GLU A 64 25.29 21.54 -14.81
N HIS A 65 25.62 20.89 -13.71
CA HIS A 65 24.89 19.73 -13.15
C HIS A 65 24.17 20.10 -11.84
N SER A 66 24.41 21.32 -11.35
CA SER A 66 23.76 21.87 -10.15
C SER A 66 22.35 22.38 -10.44
N THR A 67 21.63 22.88 -9.42
CA THR A 67 20.35 23.61 -9.60
C THR A 67 20.47 24.89 -10.41
N LYS A 68 21.66 25.24 -10.92
CA LYS A 68 21.87 26.32 -11.90
C LYS A 68 21.69 25.87 -13.34
N ALA A 69 21.57 24.55 -13.58
CA ALA A 69 21.14 24.04 -14.89
C ALA A 69 19.78 24.66 -15.27
N LYS A 70 19.56 24.84 -16.56
CA LYS A 70 18.28 25.36 -17.06
C LYS A 70 17.23 24.29 -17.27
N PHE A 71 17.66 23.04 -17.27
CA PHE A 71 16.77 21.88 -17.41
C PHE A 71 15.95 21.63 -16.15
N ASP A 72 14.67 21.35 -16.35
CA ASP A 72 13.74 20.91 -15.32
C ASP A 72 13.05 19.62 -15.79
N PHE A 73 13.44 18.50 -15.19
CA PHE A 73 12.95 17.18 -15.58
C PHE A 73 11.45 17.00 -15.33
N ARG A 74 10.84 17.80 -14.43
CA ARG A 74 9.41 17.70 -14.12
C ARG A 74 8.55 18.09 -15.31
N THR A 75 9.10 18.85 -16.26
CA THR A 75 8.44 19.17 -17.53
C THR A 75 8.27 17.95 -18.45
N ALA A 76 8.91 16.82 -18.13
CA ALA A 76 8.72 15.55 -18.81
C ALA A 76 7.58 14.70 -18.23
N PHE A 77 6.92 15.13 -17.16
CA PHE A 77 5.75 14.44 -16.63
C PHE A 77 4.47 14.89 -17.33
N LYS A 78 3.49 13.98 -17.39
CA LYS A 78 2.11 14.36 -17.67
C LYS A 78 1.60 15.26 -16.54
N SER A 79 0.89 16.32 -16.90
CA SER A 79 0.44 17.36 -15.96
C SER A 79 -0.23 16.79 -14.71
N GLY A 80 0.32 17.11 -13.54
CA GLY A 80 -0.25 16.74 -12.24
C GLY A 80 0.05 15.31 -11.78
N THR A 81 0.93 14.58 -12.47
CA THR A 81 1.30 13.19 -12.16
C THR A 81 2.82 13.02 -12.14
N THR A 82 3.30 11.84 -11.74
CA THR A 82 4.69 11.39 -11.92
C THR A 82 4.86 10.42 -13.10
N GLU A 83 3.86 10.32 -13.97
CA GLU A 83 3.96 9.52 -15.20
C GLU A 83 4.68 10.30 -16.30
N TRP A 84 5.60 9.63 -17.01
CA TRP A 84 6.34 10.26 -18.10
C TRP A 84 5.46 10.52 -19.34
N ASP A 85 5.50 11.76 -19.83
CA ASP A 85 5.09 12.09 -21.19
C ASP A 85 6.25 11.77 -22.14
N LYS A 86 6.19 10.58 -22.76
CA LYS A 86 7.22 10.07 -23.68
C LYS A 86 7.37 10.93 -24.94
N GLU A 87 6.37 11.75 -25.26
CA GLU A 87 6.43 12.66 -26.40
C GLU A 87 7.08 14.00 -26.07
N SER A 88 7.25 14.34 -24.78
CA SER A 88 7.89 15.58 -24.35
C SER A 88 9.37 15.64 -24.78
N ASP A 89 9.82 16.84 -25.12
CA ASP A 89 11.23 17.08 -25.48
C ASP A 89 12.16 16.77 -24.29
N ALA A 90 11.73 17.09 -23.07
CA ALA A 90 12.49 16.83 -21.86
C ALA A 90 12.71 15.32 -21.64
N TYR A 91 11.68 14.49 -21.84
CA TYR A 91 11.83 13.03 -21.78
C TYR A 91 12.81 12.51 -22.83
N LYS A 92 12.62 12.90 -24.10
CA LYS A 92 13.44 12.43 -25.23
C LYS A 92 14.92 12.75 -25.05
N ILE A 93 15.22 13.94 -24.52
CA ILE A 93 16.60 14.36 -24.25
C ILE A 93 17.20 13.58 -23.07
N MET A 94 16.44 13.34 -21.98
CA MET A 94 16.93 12.50 -20.88
C MET A 94 17.24 11.07 -21.35
N ILE A 95 16.35 10.48 -22.14
CA ILE A 95 16.57 9.13 -22.70
C ILE A 95 17.84 9.08 -23.55
N LYS A 96 18.11 10.11 -24.37
CA LYS A 96 19.36 10.17 -25.15
C LYS A 96 20.61 10.11 -24.27
N ASP A 97 20.58 10.80 -23.13
CA ASP A 97 21.70 10.82 -22.18
C ASP A 97 21.86 9.48 -21.47
N ILE A 98 20.75 8.89 -21.03
CA ILE A 98 20.73 7.56 -20.40
C ILE A 98 21.22 6.49 -21.39
N ASP A 99 20.86 6.60 -22.67
CA ASP A 99 21.35 5.71 -23.73
C ASP A 99 22.86 5.89 -23.96
N ALA A 100 23.39 7.12 -23.88
CA ALA A 100 24.84 7.36 -23.95
C ALA A 100 25.59 6.71 -22.78
N VAL A 101 25.05 6.82 -21.56
CA VAL A 101 25.58 6.13 -20.36
C VAL A 101 25.49 4.61 -20.52
N SER A 102 24.35 4.11 -20.99
CA SER A 102 24.15 2.67 -21.27
C SER A 102 25.22 2.14 -22.21
N ASN A 103 25.56 2.89 -23.27
CA ASN A 103 26.61 2.51 -24.20
C ASN A 103 28.01 2.41 -23.57
N VAL A 104 28.32 3.20 -22.53
CA VAL A 104 29.56 3.04 -21.77
C VAL A 104 29.59 1.69 -21.06
N PHE A 105 28.52 1.36 -20.34
CA PHE A 105 28.44 0.10 -19.60
C PHE A 105 28.33 -1.12 -20.51
N LEU A 106 27.61 -1.05 -21.63
CA LEU A 106 27.56 -2.12 -22.64
C LEU A 106 28.94 -2.40 -23.26
N ARG A 107 29.78 -1.37 -23.44
CA ARG A 107 31.17 -1.56 -23.89
C ARG A 107 32.02 -2.26 -22.83
N LEU A 108 31.84 -1.91 -21.56
CA LEU A 108 32.51 -2.59 -20.44
C LEU A 108 32.02 -4.04 -20.29
N GLN A 109 30.71 -4.26 -20.42
CA GLN A 109 30.05 -5.57 -20.40
C GLN A 109 30.59 -6.49 -21.49
N LYS A 110 30.72 -5.97 -22.72
CA LYS A 110 31.29 -6.70 -23.85
C LYS A 110 32.73 -7.17 -23.56
N ASP A 111 33.47 -6.41 -22.77
CA ASP A 111 34.84 -6.74 -22.37
C ASP A 111 34.90 -7.51 -21.02
N GLY A 112 33.76 -7.94 -20.50
CA GLY A 112 33.66 -8.74 -19.27
C GLY A 112 33.95 -7.96 -17.98
N VAL A 113 33.82 -6.63 -18.00
CA VAL A 113 34.11 -5.76 -16.86
C VAL A 113 32.82 -5.47 -16.08
N ALA A 114 32.78 -5.84 -14.80
CA ALA A 114 31.72 -5.44 -13.88
C ALA A 114 32.07 -4.13 -13.16
N CYS A 115 31.05 -3.34 -12.81
CA CYS A 115 31.21 -2.01 -12.21
C CYS A 115 30.25 -1.79 -11.04
N ILE A 116 30.63 -0.91 -10.12
CA ILE A 116 29.67 -0.24 -9.22
C ILE A 116 29.13 1.00 -9.94
N TRP A 117 27.83 1.27 -9.84
CA TRP A 117 27.16 2.37 -10.50
C TRP A 117 26.31 3.17 -9.51
N ARG A 118 26.68 4.44 -9.28
CA ARG A 118 26.01 5.38 -8.37
C ARG A 118 25.44 6.59 -9.13
N PRO A 119 24.27 6.47 -9.77
CA PRO A 119 23.61 7.57 -10.45
C PRO A 119 22.87 8.49 -9.47
N LEU A 120 22.60 9.74 -9.89
CA LEU A 120 21.64 10.64 -9.23
C LEU A 120 21.84 10.77 -7.70
N HIS A 121 23.09 10.89 -7.26
CA HIS A 121 23.45 10.95 -5.84
C HIS A 121 23.03 12.27 -5.15
N GLU A 122 22.94 12.26 -3.83
CA GLU A 122 22.65 13.43 -2.98
C GLU A 122 21.35 14.21 -3.31
N ALA A 123 20.32 13.52 -3.79
CA ALA A 123 19.15 14.16 -4.38
C ALA A 123 18.35 15.05 -3.39
N SER A 124 18.10 14.57 -2.17
CA SER A 124 17.39 15.31 -1.12
C SER A 124 18.12 16.59 -0.67
N GLY A 125 19.41 16.70 -0.99
CA GLY A 125 20.23 17.87 -0.71
C GLY A 125 19.80 19.13 -1.48
N ALA A 126 19.15 18.96 -2.64
CA ALA A 126 18.70 20.05 -3.50
C ALA A 126 19.83 21.00 -3.99
N TRP A 127 21.02 20.46 -4.28
CA TRP A 127 22.07 21.17 -5.03
C TRP A 127 22.26 20.69 -6.47
N PHE A 128 21.79 19.50 -6.82
CA PHE A 128 21.77 19.02 -8.19
C PHE A 128 20.40 19.19 -8.84
N TRP A 129 20.34 19.30 -10.17
CA TRP A 129 19.07 19.53 -10.85
C TRP A 129 18.09 18.36 -10.68
N TRP A 130 18.58 17.14 -10.49
CA TRP A 130 17.73 15.97 -10.21
C TRP A 130 17.12 15.99 -8.79
N GLY A 131 17.57 16.91 -7.93
CA GLY A 131 17.08 17.10 -6.56
C GLY A 131 16.07 18.24 -6.38
N ILE A 132 15.62 18.90 -7.45
CA ILE A 132 14.69 20.06 -7.35
C ILE A 132 13.21 19.65 -7.18
N GLY A 133 12.90 18.38 -7.41
CA GLY A 133 11.56 17.83 -7.29
C GLY A 133 11.23 17.36 -5.89
N THR A 134 10.06 16.75 -5.75
CA THR A 134 9.65 15.97 -4.58
C THR A 134 10.33 14.60 -4.58
N ALA A 135 10.26 13.90 -3.44
CA ALA A 135 10.75 12.53 -3.32
C ALA A 135 10.10 11.59 -4.35
N GLU A 136 8.79 11.73 -4.61
CA GLU A 136 8.09 10.92 -5.61
C GLU A 136 8.59 11.18 -7.04
N GLU A 137 8.80 12.45 -7.39
CA GLU A 137 9.34 12.84 -8.70
C GLU A 137 10.78 12.31 -8.89
N TYR A 138 11.61 12.36 -7.84
CA TYR A 138 12.96 11.78 -7.88
C TYR A 138 12.94 10.26 -8.04
N LYS A 139 12.08 9.55 -7.27
CA LYS A 139 11.95 8.10 -7.39
C LYS A 139 11.54 7.71 -8.81
N ALA A 140 10.62 8.44 -9.42
CA ALA A 140 10.26 8.23 -10.82
C ALA A 140 11.48 8.40 -11.76
N LEU A 141 12.33 9.41 -11.54
CA LEU A 141 13.55 9.64 -12.32
C LEU A 141 14.59 8.53 -12.11
N TYR A 142 14.81 8.09 -10.87
CA TYR A 142 15.73 6.99 -10.59
C TYR A 142 15.28 5.69 -11.26
N LYS A 143 13.99 5.36 -11.15
CA LYS A 143 13.39 4.19 -11.81
C LYS A 143 13.47 4.30 -13.33
N LEU A 144 13.31 5.48 -13.91
CA LEU A 144 13.51 5.71 -15.35
C LEU A 144 14.93 5.37 -15.80
N VAL A 145 15.95 5.83 -15.06
CA VAL A 145 17.35 5.52 -15.38
C VAL A 145 17.60 4.02 -15.29
N TYR A 146 17.12 3.37 -14.23
CA TYR A 146 17.25 1.92 -14.06
C TYR A 146 16.55 1.14 -15.17
N ASP A 147 15.24 1.36 -15.37
CA ASP A 147 14.44 0.61 -16.34
C ASP A 147 15.00 0.79 -17.76
N ARG A 148 15.39 2.01 -18.12
CA ARG A 148 15.98 2.28 -19.43
C ARG A 148 17.33 1.57 -19.62
N MET A 149 18.21 1.60 -18.61
CA MET A 149 19.53 0.97 -18.71
C MET A 149 19.42 -0.57 -18.69
N VAL A 150 18.64 -1.12 -17.77
CA VAL A 150 18.58 -2.56 -17.49
C VAL A 150 17.58 -3.25 -18.41
N LYS A 151 16.31 -2.83 -18.38
CA LYS A 151 15.21 -3.52 -19.08
C LYS A 151 15.23 -3.25 -20.58
N ASP A 152 15.44 -2.00 -20.99
CA ASP A 152 15.41 -1.64 -22.42
C ASP A 152 16.76 -1.86 -23.11
N ASN A 153 17.86 -1.42 -22.49
CA ASN A 153 19.18 -1.40 -23.11
C ASN A 153 20.06 -2.63 -22.79
N GLY A 154 19.69 -3.45 -21.80
CA GLY A 154 20.38 -4.70 -21.47
C GLY A 154 21.73 -4.53 -20.73
N VAL A 155 21.87 -3.48 -19.92
CA VAL A 155 23.01 -3.29 -19.02
C VAL A 155 22.87 -4.20 -17.80
N ASN A 156 23.70 -5.23 -17.72
CA ASN A 156 23.63 -6.31 -16.71
C ASN A 156 24.97 -6.51 -15.96
N ASN A 157 25.92 -5.58 -16.09
CA ASN A 157 27.24 -5.65 -15.48
C ASN A 157 27.46 -4.60 -14.38
N CYS A 158 26.39 -4.04 -13.83
CA CYS A 158 26.45 -2.97 -12.83
C CYS A 158 25.80 -3.39 -11.52
N LEU A 159 26.49 -3.15 -10.40
CA LEU A 159 25.90 -3.11 -9.06
C LEU A 159 25.41 -1.69 -8.77
N TRP A 160 24.12 -1.53 -8.50
CA TRP A 160 23.45 -0.24 -8.35
C TRP A 160 23.55 0.31 -6.93
N VAL A 161 23.86 1.60 -6.83
CA VAL A 161 24.05 2.27 -5.55
C VAL A 161 23.10 3.47 -5.46
N TRP A 162 22.22 3.44 -4.46
CA TRP A 162 21.44 4.61 -4.08
C TRP A 162 22.17 5.39 -2.97
N ASN A 163 22.04 6.71 -2.99
CA ASN A 163 22.72 7.60 -2.04
C ASN A 163 21.71 8.37 -1.19
N ILE A 164 21.69 8.08 0.11
CA ILE A 164 20.88 8.81 1.09
C ILE A 164 21.59 10.10 1.48
N GLU A 165 20.83 11.19 1.57
CA GLU A 165 21.35 12.49 1.97
C GLU A 165 20.31 13.26 2.80
N ARG A 166 20.79 14.29 3.48
CA ARG A 166 20.02 15.23 4.27
C ARG A 166 19.18 16.18 3.43
N LEU A 167 18.05 16.58 3.98
CA LEU A 167 17.14 17.50 3.31
C LEU A 167 17.73 18.92 3.17
N ASN A 168 17.67 19.49 1.96
CA ASN A 168 17.83 20.93 1.70
C ASN A 168 19.07 21.57 2.34
N LYS A 169 20.26 20.95 2.19
CA LYS A 169 21.53 21.46 2.75
C LYS A 169 21.51 21.61 4.27
N ALA A 170 20.73 20.78 4.95
CA ALA A 170 20.82 20.69 6.41
C ALA A 170 22.28 20.39 6.83
N PRO A 171 22.69 20.79 8.04
CA PRO A 171 24.02 20.45 8.56
C PRO A 171 24.27 18.94 8.53
N TYR A 172 25.55 18.54 8.51
CA TYR A 172 25.92 17.12 8.66
C TYR A 172 25.51 16.60 10.05
N ASP A 173 24.34 15.97 10.10
CA ASP A 173 23.76 15.26 11.23
C ASP A 173 23.06 13.99 10.68
N GLU A 174 23.33 12.84 11.27
CA GLU A 174 22.70 11.57 10.89
C GLU A 174 21.17 11.61 11.03
N ASN A 175 20.63 12.40 11.96
CA ASN A 175 19.19 12.42 12.25
C ASN A 175 18.35 13.12 11.17
N VAL A 176 18.98 13.78 10.21
CA VAL A 176 18.30 14.49 9.11
C VAL A 176 18.39 13.77 7.76
N LEU A 177 18.86 12.52 7.74
CA LEU A 177 18.86 11.67 6.55
C LEU A 177 17.43 11.36 6.07
N GLU A 178 17.20 11.45 4.76
CA GLU A 178 15.86 11.35 4.15
C GLU A 178 15.64 10.03 3.42
N ALA A 179 15.14 9.02 4.13
CA ALA A 179 14.77 7.73 3.54
C ALA A 179 13.55 7.82 2.60
N SER A 180 12.76 8.90 2.66
CA SER A 180 11.57 9.09 1.81
C SER A 180 11.90 9.12 0.30
N TRP A 181 13.16 9.38 -0.06
CA TRP A 181 13.68 9.43 -1.43
C TRP A 181 14.14 8.05 -1.95
N TYR A 182 13.99 6.99 -1.16
CA TYR A 182 14.43 5.64 -1.51
C TYR A 182 13.65 5.06 -2.69
N PRO A 183 14.31 4.61 -3.78
CA PRO A 183 13.61 4.09 -4.96
C PRO A 183 12.97 2.71 -4.76
N GLY A 184 13.41 1.93 -3.75
CA GLY A 184 12.96 0.56 -3.50
C GLY A 184 14.10 -0.46 -3.58
N ASP A 185 13.95 -1.60 -2.90
CA ASP A 185 14.97 -2.66 -2.81
C ASP A 185 15.25 -3.32 -4.17
N GLU A 186 14.28 -3.28 -5.08
CA GLU A 186 14.36 -3.81 -6.43
C GLU A 186 15.20 -2.95 -7.39
N TYR A 187 15.58 -1.74 -6.97
CA TYR A 187 16.29 -0.75 -7.80
C TYR A 187 17.73 -0.46 -7.33
N CYS A 188 18.21 -1.06 -6.25
CA CYS A 188 19.60 -0.90 -5.81
C CYS A 188 20.16 -2.10 -5.02
N ASP A 189 21.47 -2.27 -5.07
CA ASP A 189 22.23 -3.31 -4.37
C ASP A 189 22.93 -2.76 -3.11
N PHE A 190 23.23 -1.46 -3.09
CA PHE A 190 23.88 -0.77 -1.98
C PHE A 190 23.15 0.50 -1.56
N ILE A 191 23.16 0.75 -0.26
CA ILE A 191 22.83 2.06 0.32
C ILE A 191 24.13 2.78 0.63
N SER A 192 24.23 4.05 0.23
CA SER A 192 25.44 4.84 0.44
C SER A 192 25.14 6.21 1.00
N VAL A 193 26.12 6.84 1.65
CA VAL A 193 26.01 8.21 2.17
C VAL A 193 27.30 8.98 1.93
N ASP A 194 27.18 10.29 1.76
CA ASP A 194 28.31 11.21 1.57
C ASP A 194 28.50 12.06 2.82
N VAL A 195 29.70 12.03 3.44
CA VAL A 195 29.94 12.70 4.73
C VAL A 195 31.28 13.43 4.76
N TYR A 196 31.20 14.76 4.86
CA TYR A 196 32.37 15.63 4.89
C TYR A 196 32.57 16.25 6.29
N LYS A 197 33.36 15.58 7.13
CA LYS A 197 33.78 16.08 8.45
C LYS A 197 35.00 17.02 8.36
N LYS A 198 35.36 17.64 9.48
CA LYS A 198 36.54 18.51 9.58
C LYS A 198 37.82 17.71 9.35
N ALA A 199 38.86 18.35 8.80
CA ALA A 199 40.15 17.70 8.59
C ALA A 199 40.69 17.01 9.87
N ASN A 200 41.17 15.78 9.70
CA ASN A 200 41.64 14.83 10.72
C ASN A 200 40.58 14.36 11.73
N ASP A 201 39.30 14.55 11.42
CA ASP A 201 38.21 13.86 12.11
C ASP A 201 38.05 12.45 11.50
N ASN A 202 38.85 11.51 11.99
CA ASN A 202 38.90 10.12 11.51
C ASN A 202 38.01 9.18 12.37
N GLY A 203 36.90 9.70 12.91
CA GLY A 203 35.91 8.90 13.62
C GLY A 203 35.27 7.84 12.73
N SER A 204 34.64 6.82 13.33
CA SER A 204 34.00 5.70 12.62
C SER A 204 32.76 6.09 11.80
N LEU A 205 32.18 7.26 12.08
CA LEU A 205 30.87 7.69 11.57
C LEU A 205 29.73 6.71 11.91
N SER A 206 29.85 5.99 13.04
CA SER A 206 28.86 4.99 13.46
C SER A 206 27.44 5.52 13.60
N GLY A 207 27.25 6.80 13.95
CA GLY A 207 25.92 7.43 13.96
C GLY A 207 25.22 7.36 12.60
N TYR A 208 25.93 7.64 11.51
CA TYR A 208 25.38 7.50 10.15
C TYR A 208 25.15 6.04 9.78
N PHE A 209 26.11 5.17 10.07
CA PHE A 209 26.02 3.75 9.75
C PHE A 209 24.78 3.11 10.41
N ASN A 210 24.63 3.31 11.73
CA ASN A 210 23.50 2.79 12.50
C ASN A 210 22.19 3.43 12.04
N LYS A 211 22.19 4.73 11.74
CA LYS A 211 20.97 5.39 11.27
C LYS A 211 20.50 4.85 9.92
N ILE A 212 21.43 4.51 9.02
CA ILE A 212 21.09 3.87 7.74
C ILE A 212 20.52 2.47 8.00
N GLN A 213 21.11 1.69 8.90
CA GLN A 213 20.55 0.39 9.29
C GLN A 213 19.15 0.51 9.90
N ASP A 214 18.92 1.52 10.76
CA ASP A 214 17.61 1.77 11.38
C ASP A 214 16.54 2.16 10.34
N LEU A 215 16.95 2.88 9.28
CA LEU A 215 16.04 3.36 8.23
C LEU A 215 15.77 2.31 7.15
N MET A 216 16.77 1.51 6.81
CA MET A 216 16.78 0.66 5.61
C MET A 216 16.84 -0.85 5.92
N GLY A 217 17.04 -1.24 7.18
CA GLY A 217 17.27 -2.63 7.56
C GLY A 217 18.72 -3.09 7.35
N SER A 218 18.93 -4.41 7.39
CA SER A 218 20.27 -5.04 7.34
C SER A 218 20.55 -5.85 6.07
N ASP A 219 19.62 -5.85 5.11
CA ASP A 219 19.68 -6.77 3.96
C ASP A 219 20.52 -6.22 2.80
N LYS A 220 20.83 -4.92 2.83
CA LYS A 220 21.66 -4.23 1.82
C LYS A 220 23.02 -3.85 2.40
N MET A 221 24.05 -3.90 1.57
CA MET A 221 25.38 -3.43 1.94
C MET A 221 25.41 -1.90 2.05
N ILE A 222 26.15 -1.38 3.05
CA ILE A 222 26.23 0.05 3.34
C ILE A 222 27.63 0.58 3.02
N ALA A 223 27.71 1.73 2.35
CA ALA A 223 28.97 2.34 1.94
C ALA A 223 29.09 3.83 2.26
N LEU A 224 30.31 4.29 2.51
CA LEU A 224 30.67 5.70 2.62
C LEU A 224 31.15 6.18 1.24
N SER A 225 30.20 6.50 0.35
CA SER A 225 30.47 6.68 -1.07
C SER A 225 31.29 7.91 -1.40
N GLU A 226 31.22 8.94 -0.57
CA GLU A 226 32.15 10.07 -0.58
C GLU A 226 32.43 10.56 0.84
N ASN A 227 33.66 11.00 1.09
CA ASN A 227 34.00 11.58 2.38
C ASN A 227 35.11 12.63 2.30
N GLY A 228 35.25 13.40 3.38
CA GLY A 228 36.42 14.25 3.59
C GLY A 228 37.60 13.43 4.12
N PRO A 229 37.92 13.51 5.43
CA PRO A 229 38.87 12.59 6.06
C PRO A 229 38.34 11.15 6.05
N ILE A 230 39.23 10.16 5.88
CA ILE A 230 38.85 8.73 5.91
C ILE A 230 38.65 8.26 7.36
N PRO A 231 37.70 7.36 7.65
CA PRO A 231 37.53 6.82 9.00
C PRO A 231 38.74 5.95 9.39
N ASP A 232 39.19 6.00 10.65
CA ASP A 232 40.23 5.09 11.14
C ASP A 232 39.67 3.66 11.27
N VAL A 233 40.39 2.67 10.74
CA VAL A 233 39.94 1.27 10.71
C VAL A 233 39.71 0.70 12.12
N ASN A 234 40.52 1.06 13.11
CA ASN A 234 40.31 0.60 14.48
C ASN A 234 39.04 1.20 15.08
N ASN A 235 38.74 2.46 14.79
CA ASN A 235 37.50 3.10 15.24
C ASN A 235 36.28 2.43 14.60
N MET A 236 36.31 2.16 13.28
CA MET A 236 35.22 1.44 12.59
C MET A 236 34.91 0.10 13.25
N HIS A 237 35.94 -0.74 13.46
CA HIS A 237 35.76 -2.06 14.07
C HIS A 237 35.37 -1.99 15.55
N LYS A 238 35.90 -1.02 16.30
CA LYS A 238 35.56 -0.83 17.71
C LYS A 238 34.09 -0.42 17.87
N ASP A 239 33.60 0.44 17.00
CA ASP A 239 32.25 1.01 17.10
C ASP A 239 31.21 0.20 16.31
N GLY A 240 31.62 -0.85 15.59
CA GLY A 240 30.73 -1.73 14.82
C GLY A 240 30.30 -1.18 13.45
N ALA A 241 30.82 -0.03 13.03
CA ALA A 241 30.48 0.64 11.77
C ALA A 241 31.52 0.34 10.69
N VAL A 242 31.47 -0.87 10.12
CA VAL A 242 32.40 -1.33 9.08
C VAL A 242 31.80 -1.06 7.71
N TRP A 243 32.21 0.06 7.11
CA TRP A 243 31.74 0.50 5.79
C TRP A 243 32.29 -0.40 4.67
N SER A 244 31.46 -0.70 3.66
CA SER A 244 31.88 -1.52 2.50
C SER A 244 33.06 -0.89 1.74
N TRP A 245 33.06 0.43 1.62
CA TRP A 245 34.20 1.24 1.20
C TRP A 245 34.08 2.66 1.75
N TRP A 246 35.18 3.41 1.65
CA TRP A 246 35.29 4.85 1.87
C TRP A 246 36.06 5.46 0.69
N MET A 247 35.61 6.61 0.21
CA MET A 247 36.19 7.27 -0.95
C MET A 247 36.37 8.77 -0.69
N PRO A 248 37.57 9.19 -0.24
CA PRO A 248 37.84 10.61 -0.16
C PRO A 248 37.86 11.23 -1.55
N TRP A 249 37.30 12.43 -1.67
CA TRP A 249 37.22 13.11 -2.96
C TRP A 249 38.61 13.48 -3.52
N TYR A 250 38.68 13.84 -4.80
CA TYR A 250 39.95 14.09 -5.48
C TYR A 250 40.59 15.43 -5.06
N ASP A 251 41.91 15.56 -5.25
CA ASP A 251 42.67 16.81 -5.03
C ASP A 251 42.92 17.64 -6.31
N SER A 252 42.63 17.06 -7.47
CA SER A 252 43.00 17.59 -8.79
C SER A 252 42.24 18.85 -9.18
N TRP A 253 40.93 18.96 -8.87
CA TRP A 253 40.09 20.09 -9.27
C TRP A 253 39.41 20.76 -8.07
N GLY A 254 40.15 21.60 -7.34
CA GLY A 254 39.59 22.37 -6.21
C GLY A 254 40.62 22.73 -5.15
N ASP A 255 40.20 23.59 -4.23
CA ASP A 255 41.04 24.13 -3.15
C ASP A 255 40.91 23.31 -1.84
N ASP A 256 39.92 22.43 -1.72
CA ASP A 256 39.59 21.72 -0.47
C ASP A 256 40.57 20.60 -0.08
N LYS A 257 41.40 20.14 -1.03
CA LYS A 257 42.49 19.15 -0.86
C LYS A 257 42.12 17.99 0.08
N PHE A 258 41.05 17.27 -0.27
CA PHE A 258 40.46 16.17 0.51
C PHE A 258 41.45 15.07 0.92
N ILE A 259 42.39 14.68 0.07
CA ILE A 259 43.40 13.66 0.42
C ILE A 259 44.29 14.15 1.58
N SER A 260 44.55 15.45 1.65
CA SER A 260 45.35 16.09 2.70
C SER A 260 44.57 16.36 4.00
N GLN A 261 43.26 16.12 4.01
CA GLN A 261 42.44 16.20 5.21
C GLN A 261 42.66 15.01 6.16
N THR A 262 43.36 13.95 5.72
CA THR A 262 43.80 12.86 6.58
C THR A 262 45.31 12.87 6.75
N SER A 263 45.78 12.73 7.99
CA SER A 263 47.21 12.61 8.30
C SER A 263 47.88 11.43 7.58
N ASN A 264 49.16 11.58 7.22
CA ASN A 264 49.93 10.50 6.60
C ASN A 264 49.99 9.24 7.49
N SER A 265 49.96 9.40 8.82
CA SER A 265 49.96 8.26 9.76
C SER A 265 48.68 7.44 9.68
N VAL A 266 47.51 8.07 9.56
CA VAL A 266 46.23 7.34 9.42
C VAL A 266 46.14 6.68 8.04
N TRP A 267 46.54 7.39 6.97
CA TRP A 267 46.65 6.80 5.63
C TRP A 267 47.53 5.55 5.62
N LYS A 268 48.70 5.62 6.26
CA LYS A 268 49.62 4.49 6.35
C LYS A 268 49.03 3.36 7.19
N SER A 269 48.48 3.69 8.38
CA SER A 269 47.90 2.70 9.29
C SER A 269 46.74 1.95 8.65
N ASN A 270 45.76 2.65 8.05
CA ASN A 270 44.62 2.00 7.42
C ASN A 270 45.05 1.11 6.24
N MET A 271 45.93 1.60 5.36
CA MET A 271 46.33 0.85 4.16
C MET A 271 47.32 -0.30 4.44
N GLU A 272 47.91 -0.36 5.63
CA GLU A 272 48.74 -1.50 6.09
C GLU A 272 47.94 -2.49 6.95
N ASP A 273 46.69 -2.15 7.32
CA ASP A 273 45.83 -2.99 8.14
C ASP A 273 45.23 -4.14 7.35
N GLU A 274 45.30 -5.37 7.88
CA GLU A 274 44.80 -6.58 7.20
C GLU A 274 43.29 -6.59 6.95
N ARG A 275 42.54 -5.72 7.64
CA ARG A 275 41.08 -5.56 7.46
C ARG A 275 40.72 -4.62 6.32
N VAL A 276 41.71 -3.94 5.73
CA VAL A 276 41.54 -3.08 4.54
C VAL A 276 42.11 -3.79 3.33
N ILE A 277 41.30 -3.95 2.30
CA ILE A 277 41.72 -4.60 1.05
C ILE A 277 42.34 -3.55 0.13
N THR A 278 43.63 -3.68 -0.16
CA THR A 278 44.33 -2.85 -1.17
C THR A 278 44.39 -3.57 -2.51
N LEU A 279 44.74 -2.86 -3.59
CA LEU A 279 44.84 -3.49 -4.93
C LEU A 279 45.87 -4.62 -4.95
N GLU A 280 46.93 -4.50 -4.16
CA GLU A 280 47.96 -5.53 -4.00
C GLU A 280 47.44 -6.80 -3.30
N ASP A 281 46.32 -6.71 -2.58
CA ASP A 281 45.67 -7.82 -1.89
C ASP A 281 44.57 -8.47 -2.75
N MET A 282 44.14 -7.81 -3.83
CA MET A 282 43.12 -8.33 -4.75
C MET A 282 43.63 -9.58 -5.46
N LYS A 283 42.75 -10.58 -5.54
CA LYS A 283 43.02 -11.81 -6.29
C LYS A 283 42.45 -11.70 -7.70
N ASP A 284 42.84 -12.64 -8.56
CA ASP A 284 42.22 -12.78 -9.89
C ASP A 284 40.71 -13.01 -9.75
N TRP A 285 39.89 -12.37 -10.60
CA TRP A 285 38.43 -12.48 -10.56
C TRP A 285 37.95 -13.94 -10.64
N GLY A 286 38.67 -14.82 -11.34
CA GLY A 286 38.41 -16.26 -11.40
C GLY A 286 38.70 -17.02 -10.10
N THR A 287 39.21 -16.37 -9.05
CA THR A 287 39.29 -16.94 -7.68
C THR A 287 38.03 -16.67 -6.88
N TYR A 288 37.27 -15.63 -7.24
CA TYR A 288 35.93 -15.35 -6.72
C TYR A 288 34.89 -16.15 -7.52
N LYS A 289 35.15 -17.44 -7.71
CA LYS A 289 34.17 -18.39 -8.24
C LYS A 289 33.11 -18.64 -7.18
N GLY A 290 32.16 -17.72 -7.08
CA GLY A 290 30.78 -18.11 -6.84
C GLY A 290 30.29 -18.71 -8.15
N SER A 291 29.98 -20.00 -8.15
CA SER A 291 29.19 -20.60 -9.23
C SER A 291 27.85 -19.88 -9.30
N VAL A 292 27.61 -19.13 -10.38
CA VAL A 292 26.25 -18.79 -10.82
C VAL A 292 26.04 -19.35 -12.23
N VAL A 293 26.41 -20.62 -12.39
CA VAL A 293 25.44 -21.62 -12.83
C VAL A 293 25.16 -22.37 -11.56
N VAL A 294 23.92 -22.33 -11.08
CA VAL A 294 23.56 -23.06 -9.87
C VAL A 294 23.43 -24.53 -10.28
N ASP A 295 24.54 -25.28 -10.29
CA ASP A 295 24.50 -26.74 -10.51
C ASP A 295 23.65 -27.43 -9.43
N ASP A 296 23.51 -26.78 -8.27
CA ASP A 296 22.64 -27.13 -7.16
C ASP A 296 21.84 -25.91 -6.68
N PRO A 297 20.59 -25.70 -7.15
CA PRO A 297 19.72 -24.58 -6.76
C PRO A 297 19.66 -24.35 -5.24
N CYS A 298 19.87 -25.38 -4.43
CA CYS A 298 19.83 -25.30 -2.97
C CYS A 298 20.92 -24.40 -2.37
N THR A 299 21.91 -23.99 -3.15
CA THR A 299 22.90 -22.99 -2.72
C THR A 299 22.34 -21.56 -2.65
N LEU A 300 21.15 -21.30 -3.21
CA LEU A 300 20.41 -20.04 -3.06
C LEU A 300 19.59 -20.00 -1.76
N ASN A 301 19.40 -21.13 -1.07
CA ASN A 301 18.66 -21.16 0.18
C ASN A 301 19.35 -20.32 1.27
N THR A 302 18.56 -19.51 1.96
CA THR A 302 18.95 -18.74 3.15
C THR A 302 18.07 -19.13 4.34
N SER A 303 18.18 -18.42 5.47
CA SER A 303 17.26 -18.60 6.59
C SER A 303 15.82 -18.15 6.29
N THR A 304 15.63 -17.32 5.26
CA THR A 304 14.33 -16.73 4.89
C THR A 304 13.91 -17.06 3.47
N HIS A 305 14.72 -17.78 2.69
CA HIS A 305 14.44 -18.14 1.29
C HIS A 305 14.80 -19.61 1.05
N ILE A 306 13.91 -20.37 0.39
CA ILE A 306 14.16 -21.77 0.01
C ILE A 306 13.65 -21.99 -1.42
N GLU A 307 14.51 -22.50 -2.30
CA GLU A 307 14.16 -22.95 -3.65
C GLU A 307 13.26 -24.19 -3.58
N ALA A 308 12.24 -24.24 -4.44
CA ALA A 308 11.21 -25.28 -4.41
C ALA A 308 11.76 -26.68 -4.61
N GLU A 309 12.71 -26.85 -5.54
CA GLU A 309 13.35 -28.13 -5.81
C GLU A 309 14.25 -28.64 -4.66
N CYS A 310 14.44 -27.82 -3.62
CA CYS A 310 15.18 -28.15 -2.41
C CYS A 310 14.29 -28.48 -1.21
N ALA A 311 12.98 -28.27 -1.35
CA ALA A 311 11.98 -28.64 -0.36
C ALA A 311 11.58 -30.12 -0.52
N ASP A 312 10.84 -30.66 0.46
CA ASP A 312 10.24 -31.99 0.34
C ASP A 312 8.99 -31.89 -0.53
N TYR A 313 8.96 -32.57 -1.68
CA TYR A 313 7.87 -32.42 -2.64
C TYR A 313 7.40 -33.72 -3.27
N LYS A 314 6.13 -33.70 -3.70
CA LYS A 314 5.54 -34.66 -4.62
C LYS A 314 5.00 -33.90 -5.83
N GLY A 315 5.82 -33.81 -6.87
CA GLY A 315 5.63 -33.02 -8.08
C GLY A 315 6.69 -33.35 -9.12
N VAL A 316 6.85 -32.49 -10.12
CA VAL A 316 7.85 -32.64 -11.20
C VAL A 316 8.68 -31.37 -11.32
N GLU A 317 10.01 -31.49 -11.34
CA GLU A 317 10.90 -30.38 -11.64
C GLU A 317 10.72 -29.91 -13.09
N VAL A 318 10.60 -28.61 -13.29
CA VAL A 318 10.52 -27.96 -14.60
C VAL A 318 11.68 -26.99 -14.75
N GLY A 319 12.48 -27.13 -15.81
CA GLY A 319 13.59 -26.22 -16.08
C GLY A 319 13.10 -24.97 -16.82
N SER A 320 13.57 -23.80 -16.43
CA SER A 320 13.14 -22.52 -17.01
C SER A 320 14.18 -21.43 -16.82
N GLU A 321 14.35 -20.57 -17.82
CA GLU A 321 15.27 -19.42 -17.75
C GLU A 321 14.74 -18.28 -16.86
N VAL A 322 13.45 -18.30 -16.50
CA VAL A 322 12.83 -17.30 -15.60
C VAL A 322 12.84 -17.69 -14.12
N CYS A 323 13.31 -18.91 -13.80
CA CYS A 323 13.36 -19.46 -12.45
C CYS A 323 14.67 -19.15 -11.75
N SER A 324 14.64 -18.83 -10.46
CA SER A 324 15.84 -18.87 -9.62
C SER A 324 16.44 -20.28 -9.65
N GLY A 325 17.78 -20.38 -9.66
CA GLY A 325 18.45 -21.68 -9.75
C GLY A 325 18.25 -22.46 -11.07
N GLY A 326 17.42 -21.98 -12.00
CA GLY A 326 17.14 -22.58 -13.31
C GLY A 326 16.08 -23.70 -13.30
N LYS A 327 15.43 -23.98 -12.16
CA LYS A 327 14.37 -24.99 -12.02
C LYS A 327 13.27 -24.48 -11.08
N ALA A 328 12.12 -25.12 -11.14
CA ALA A 328 10.99 -24.93 -10.24
C ALA A 328 10.26 -26.27 -10.07
N VAL A 329 9.33 -26.36 -9.10
CA VAL A 329 8.49 -27.56 -8.90
C VAL A 329 7.08 -27.31 -9.41
N SER A 330 6.64 -28.14 -10.36
CA SER A 330 5.26 -28.21 -10.84
C SER A 330 4.47 -29.27 -10.07
N VAL A 331 3.30 -28.91 -9.56
CA VAL A 331 2.36 -29.84 -8.94
C VAL A 331 1.03 -29.83 -9.71
N GLN A 332 0.68 -30.98 -10.29
CA GLN A 332 -0.53 -31.17 -11.10
C GLN A 332 -1.49 -32.22 -10.53
N ASP A 333 -0.97 -33.16 -9.74
CA ASP A 333 -1.76 -34.23 -9.14
C ASP A 333 -2.51 -33.73 -7.91
N ALA A 334 -3.74 -34.19 -7.71
CA ALA A 334 -4.61 -33.79 -6.60
C ALA A 334 -4.06 -34.15 -5.20
N ASP A 335 -3.10 -35.07 -5.13
CA ASP A 335 -2.42 -35.48 -3.88
C ASP A 335 -0.94 -35.07 -3.86
N GLY A 336 -0.51 -34.19 -4.76
CA GLY A 336 0.82 -33.59 -4.76
C GLY A 336 1.00 -32.56 -3.65
N TYR A 337 2.25 -32.19 -3.37
CA TYR A 337 2.59 -31.22 -2.31
C TYR A 337 4.01 -30.66 -2.49
N LEU A 338 4.30 -29.57 -1.79
CA LEU A 338 5.62 -28.96 -1.62
C LEU A 338 5.74 -28.44 -0.19
N ASN A 339 6.64 -28.99 0.61
CA ASN A 339 6.81 -28.72 2.03
C ASN A 339 8.14 -28.00 2.29
N PHE A 340 8.06 -26.72 2.61
CA PHE A 340 9.21 -25.91 3.00
C PHE A 340 9.42 -26.00 4.52
N GLU A 341 10.67 -26.18 4.96
CA GLU A 341 11.03 -26.18 6.38
C GLU A 341 11.88 -24.94 6.70
N PHE A 342 11.31 -23.99 7.45
CA PHE A 342 12.01 -22.79 7.92
C PHE A 342 12.31 -22.89 9.42
N ASP A 343 13.47 -22.39 9.85
CA ASP A 343 13.79 -22.22 11.28
C ASP A 343 13.46 -20.79 11.72
N ILE A 344 12.32 -20.64 12.39
CA ILE A 344 11.77 -19.33 12.75
C ILE A 344 12.46 -18.83 14.03
N PRO A 345 13.09 -17.63 14.02
CA PRO A 345 13.93 -17.20 15.13
C PRO A 345 13.15 -16.85 16.41
N ALA A 346 11.91 -16.38 16.27
CA ALA A 346 11.05 -15.97 17.38
C ALA A 346 9.56 -16.06 16.99
N ASP A 347 8.70 -16.24 17.99
CA ASP A 347 7.25 -16.06 17.82
C ASP A 347 6.96 -14.66 17.24
N GLY A 348 6.16 -14.58 16.18
CA GLY A 348 5.87 -13.29 15.55
C GLY A 348 5.02 -13.39 14.29
N ASN A 349 4.78 -12.23 13.67
CA ASN A 349 4.15 -12.13 12.37
C ASN A 349 5.22 -12.18 11.28
N TYR A 350 4.99 -13.01 10.26
CA TYR A 350 5.90 -13.19 9.13
C TYR A 350 5.12 -13.12 7.82
N ASP A 351 5.70 -12.43 6.84
CA ASP A 351 5.21 -12.38 5.48
C ASP A 351 5.73 -13.61 4.73
N ILE A 352 4.79 -14.40 4.21
CA ILE A 352 5.09 -15.53 3.33
C ILE A 352 4.91 -15.06 1.89
N ILE A 353 5.92 -15.33 1.06
CA ILE A 353 5.95 -14.99 -0.36
C ILE A 353 6.26 -16.27 -1.14
N ILE A 354 5.61 -16.45 -2.29
CA ILE A 354 5.88 -17.55 -3.21
C ILE A 354 6.40 -16.98 -4.52
N GLY A 355 7.56 -17.44 -4.97
CA GLY A 355 8.01 -17.22 -6.34
C GLY A 355 7.18 -18.08 -7.30
N GLY A 356 6.35 -17.46 -8.12
CA GLY A 356 5.62 -18.13 -9.19
C GLY A 356 6.49 -18.28 -10.43
N ALA A 357 6.39 -19.42 -11.11
CA ALA A 357 6.98 -19.62 -12.43
C ALA A 357 5.90 -20.12 -13.38
N ILE A 358 5.14 -19.22 -14.00
CA ILE A 358 4.04 -19.55 -14.91
C ILE A 358 4.52 -19.52 -16.38
N PRO A 359 4.92 -20.66 -16.97
CA PRO A 359 5.27 -20.73 -18.38
C PRO A 359 4.06 -20.74 -19.34
N TYR A 360 2.82 -20.66 -18.83
CA TYR A 360 1.56 -20.82 -19.59
C TYR A 360 0.46 -19.84 -19.10
N ASP A 361 -0.80 -20.02 -19.51
CA ASP A 361 -1.91 -19.10 -19.20
C ASP A 361 -2.11 -18.82 -17.68
N ALA A 362 -2.43 -17.57 -17.34
CA ALA A 362 -2.66 -17.06 -15.98
C ALA A 362 -3.86 -17.73 -15.26
N GLY A 363 -4.00 -17.48 -13.94
CA GLY A 363 -5.13 -17.96 -13.14
C GLY A 363 -4.88 -19.31 -12.46
N LYS A 364 -3.65 -19.60 -12.03
CA LYS A 364 -3.34 -20.81 -11.25
C LYS A 364 -3.53 -20.53 -9.77
N VAL A 365 -4.14 -21.45 -9.04
CA VAL A 365 -4.52 -21.32 -7.64
C VAL A 365 -3.98 -22.50 -6.86
N CYS A 366 -3.13 -22.21 -5.89
CA CYS A 366 -2.63 -23.15 -4.90
C CYS A 366 -3.20 -22.82 -3.52
N VAL A 367 -3.01 -23.72 -2.56
CA VAL A 367 -3.32 -23.45 -1.16
C VAL A 367 -2.02 -23.50 -0.37
N VAL A 368 -1.71 -22.42 0.34
CA VAL A 368 -0.63 -22.38 1.32
C VAL A 368 -1.22 -22.74 2.67
N LYS A 369 -0.60 -23.69 3.36
CA LYS A 369 -1.10 -24.27 4.61
C LYS A 369 -0.01 -24.37 5.66
N LEU A 370 -0.35 -23.99 6.89
CA LEU A 370 0.46 -24.20 8.08
C LEU A 370 0.06 -25.49 8.81
N ALA A 371 0.95 -25.98 9.67
CA ALA A 371 0.74 -27.19 10.46
C ALA A 371 -0.44 -27.09 11.45
N ASP A 372 -0.79 -25.88 11.89
CA ASP A 372 -1.91 -25.62 12.81
C ASP A 372 -3.29 -25.68 12.13
N GLY A 373 -3.33 -25.81 10.79
CA GLY A 373 -4.56 -25.86 10.00
C GLY A 373 -4.88 -24.56 9.28
N THR A 374 -4.22 -23.44 9.61
CA THR A 374 -4.36 -22.17 8.89
C THR A 374 -4.05 -22.38 7.41
N SER A 375 -4.92 -21.91 6.53
CA SER A 375 -4.70 -22.01 5.09
C SER A 375 -5.26 -20.82 4.32
N VAL A 376 -4.58 -20.45 3.23
CA VAL A 376 -5.01 -19.39 2.32
C VAL A 376 -4.86 -19.87 0.88
N GLU A 377 -5.88 -19.62 0.06
CA GLU A 377 -5.77 -19.80 -1.39
C GLU A 377 -4.96 -18.64 -1.99
N VAL A 378 -4.02 -18.97 -2.86
CA VAL A 378 -3.15 -18.00 -3.53
C VAL A 378 -3.27 -18.18 -5.02
N ALA A 379 -3.68 -17.11 -5.70
CA ALA A 379 -3.62 -17.03 -7.14
C ALA A 379 -2.21 -16.61 -7.58
N ILE A 380 -1.52 -17.48 -8.31
CA ILE A 380 -0.26 -17.19 -8.98
C ILE A 380 -0.65 -16.83 -10.42
N ASN A 381 -0.51 -15.54 -10.77
CA ASN A 381 -0.97 -15.00 -12.07
C ASN A 381 0.16 -14.55 -13.00
N GLU A 382 1.39 -14.43 -12.49
CA GLU A 382 2.58 -14.04 -13.26
C GLU A 382 3.86 -14.70 -12.70
N ASN A 383 5.00 -14.51 -13.38
CA ASN A 383 6.30 -14.93 -12.86
C ASN A 383 6.77 -13.98 -11.75
N GLY A 384 7.52 -14.50 -10.78
CA GLY A 384 8.11 -13.71 -9.70
C GLY A 384 7.32 -13.78 -8.39
N PRO A 385 7.59 -12.89 -7.42
CA PRO A 385 7.07 -13.00 -6.07
C PRO A 385 5.57 -12.68 -5.96
N HIS A 386 4.82 -13.58 -5.34
CA HIS A 386 3.42 -13.44 -4.96
C HIS A 386 3.30 -13.41 -3.45
N THR A 387 2.77 -12.32 -2.90
CA THR A 387 2.51 -12.24 -1.46
C THR A 387 1.37 -13.17 -1.11
N VAL A 388 1.65 -14.22 -0.33
CA VAL A 388 0.64 -15.13 0.24
C VAL A 388 -0.12 -14.39 1.35
N GLY A 389 0.64 -13.76 2.24
CA GLY A 389 0.12 -12.93 3.31
C GLY A 389 0.95 -12.95 4.58
N THR A 390 0.40 -12.34 5.63
CA THR A 390 1.05 -12.27 6.95
C THR A 390 0.49 -13.33 7.90
N PHE A 391 1.36 -14.25 8.32
CA PHE A 391 1.05 -15.39 9.17
C PHE A 391 1.67 -15.26 10.56
N LYS A 392 1.02 -15.83 11.57
CA LYS A 392 1.60 -15.98 12.91
C LYS A 392 2.42 -17.27 12.95
N LEU A 393 3.74 -17.15 13.11
CA LEU A 393 4.64 -18.31 13.21
C LEU A 393 5.26 -18.40 14.61
N LYS A 394 5.50 -19.64 15.06
CA LYS A 394 6.16 -19.95 16.33
C LYS A 394 7.65 -20.18 16.12
N ALA A 395 8.45 -19.81 17.12
CA ALA A 395 9.89 -20.03 17.10
C ALA A 395 10.24 -21.52 16.93
N GLY A 396 11.35 -21.78 16.24
CA GLY A 396 11.83 -23.11 15.87
C GLY A 396 11.35 -23.53 14.49
N LYS A 397 11.56 -24.81 14.17
CA LYS A 397 11.24 -25.38 12.87
C LYS A 397 9.73 -25.35 12.58
N GLN A 398 9.35 -24.69 11.51
CA GLN A 398 7.99 -24.65 10.98
C GLN A 398 7.97 -25.24 9.56
N THR A 399 6.96 -26.08 9.30
CA THR A 399 6.69 -26.57 7.95
C THR A 399 5.56 -25.75 7.34
N ILE A 400 5.82 -25.20 6.15
CA ILE A 400 4.85 -24.45 5.35
C ILE A 400 4.62 -25.26 4.07
N SER A 401 3.38 -25.69 3.85
CA SER A 401 3.03 -26.55 2.73
C SER A 401 2.32 -25.76 1.64
N VAL A 402 2.71 -25.98 0.38
CA VAL A 402 1.92 -25.61 -0.79
C VAL A 402 1.27 -26.88 -1.33
N VAL A 403 -0.05 -26.88 -1.41
CA VAL A 403 -0.85 -28.03 -1.87
C VAL A 403 -1.77 -27.62 -3.04
N PRO A 404 -2.26 -28.59 -3.84
CA PRO A 404 -3.21 -28.34 -4.90
C PRO A 404 -4.43 -27.55 -4.43
N GLY A 405 -4.75 -26.47 -5.13
CA GLY A 405 -6.05 -25.80 -5.06
C GLY A 405 -6.97 -26.37 -6.13
N TRP A 406 -7.69 -25.49 -6.83
CA TRP A 406 -8.62 -25.88 -7.90
C TRP A 406 -7.93 -26.04 -9.26
N THR A 407 -6.64 -25.72 -9.35
CA THR A 407 -5.83 -25.83 -10.57
C THR A 407 -4.42 -26.32 -10.24
N TRP A 408 -3.66 -26.71 -11.27
CA TRP A 408 -2.24 -27.01 -11.14
C TRP A 408 -1.41 -25.74 -11.05
N TRP A 409 -0.20 -25.83 -10.49
CA TRP A 409 0.68 -24.68 -10.27
C TRP A 409 2.16 -25.04 -10.39
N VAL A 410 3.01 -24.02 -10.43
CA VAL A 410 4.47 -24.14 -10.48
C VAL A 410 5.06 -23.10 -9.54
N VAL A 411 5.88 -23.55 -8.59
CA VAL A 411 6.53 -22.71 -7.59
C VAL A 411 8.03 -22.80 -7.77
N ASP A 412 8.66 -21.63 -7.84
CA ASP A 412 10.09 -21.38 -7.97
C ASP A 412 10.77 -21.47 -6.59
N TYR A 413 10.29 -20.66 -5.64
CA TYR A 413 10.81 -20.59 -4.28
C TYR A 413 9.73 -20.16 -3.28
N MET A 414 10.05 -20.22 -1.99
CA MET A 414 9.29 -19.59 -0.92
C MET A 414 10.20 -18.69 -0.09
N GLU A 415 9.68 -17.53 0.32
CA GLU A 415 10.28 -16.67 1.32
C GLU A 415 9.41 -16.51 2.56
N VAL A 416 10.07 -16.37 3.71
CA VAL A 416 9.47 -16.11 5.01
C VAL A 416 10.25 -14.99 5.69
N ASN A 417 9.69 -13.79 5.69
CA ASN A 417 10.33 -12.58 6.18
C ASN A 417 9.58 -12.02 7.41
N PRO A 418 10.25 -11.48 8.44
CA PRO A 418 9.57 -10.81 9.54
C PRO A 418 8.64 -9.69 9.02
N ALA A 419 7.39 -9.68 9.45
CA ALA A 419 6.41 -8.69 9.00
C ALA A 419 6.47 -7.41 9.84
N VAL A 420 6.39 -6.25 9.17
CA VAL A 420 6.19 -4.95 9.85
C VAL A 420 4.72 -4.84 10.24
N VAL A 421 4.44 -4.90 11.54
CA VAL A 421 3.08 -4.73 12.07
C VAL A 421 2.77 -3.23 12.18
N GLN A 422 1.77 -2.77 11.43
CA GLN A 422 1.27 -1.40 11.50
C GLN A 422 -0.21 -1.37 11.91
N GLU A 423 -0.55 -0.46 12.82
CA GLU A 423 -1.94 -0.17 13.19
C GLU A 423 -2.69 0.49 12.04
N VAL A 424 -3.93 0.06 11.83
CA VAL A 424 -4.85 0.73 10.91
C VAL A 424 -5.29 2.07 11.49
N LYS A 425 -5.18 3.12 10.68
CA LYS A 425 -5.61 4.48 11.01
C LYS A 425 -6.57 4.96 9.92
N PRO A 426 -7.88 4.70 10.05
CA PRO A 426 -8.84 5.08 9.05
C PRO A 426 -8.81 6.59 8.77
N SER A 427 -8.79 6.98 7.51
CA SER A 427 -8.67 8.39 7.08
C SER A 427 -9.91 9.26 7.33
N GLY A 428 -10.99 8.66 7.84
CA GLY A 428 -12.30 9.30 7.92
C GLY A 428 -13.22 8.90 6.76
N ILE A 429 -14.47 9.35 6.85
CA ILE A 429 -15.46 9.22 5.77
C ILE A 429 -15.01 10.04 4.55
N THR A 430 -15.12 9.47 3.36
CA THR A 430 -14.62 10.10 2.12
C THR A 430 -15.54 11.22 1.63
N ASP A 431 -16.86 11.07 1.78
CA ASP A 431 -17.81 12.10 1.39
C ASP A 431 -17.76 13.32 2.33
N SER A 432 -17.13 14.39 1.85
CA SER A 432 -17.05 15.68 2.56
C SER A 432 -18.41 16.33 2.86
N LYS A 433 -19.48 15.91 2.18
CA LYS A 433 -20.86 16.36 2.38
C LYS A 433 -21.71 15.36 3.16
N ALA A 434 -21.11 14.31 3.71
CA ALA A 434 -21.80 13.27 4.46
C ALA A 434 -22.76 13.86 5.49
N THR A 435 -23.98 13.33 5.54
CA THR A 435 -25.00 13.77 6.48
C THR A 435 -24.59 13.46 7.93
N ALA A 436 -25.21 14.14 8.89
CA ALA A 436 -24.93 13.91 10.30
C ALA A 436 -25.14 12.45 10.72
N SER A 437 -26.11 11.75 10.13
CA SER A 437 -26.36 10.33 10.38
C SER A 437 -25.27 9.43 9.79
N ALA A 438 -24.77 9.71 8.58
CA ALA A 438 -23.65 8.96 8.01
C ALA A 438 -22.36 9.19 8.80
N GLN A 439 -22.08 10.44 9.20
CA GLN A 439 -20.94 10.74 10.06
C GLN A 439 -21.06 10.05 11.44
N ALA A 440 -22.26 9.97 12.01
CA ALA A 440 -22.53 9.25 13.25
C ALA A 440 -22.25 7.75 13.10
N LEU A 441 -22.76 7.15 12.03
CA LEU A 441 -22.51 5.76 11.69
C LEU A 441 -21.01 5.49 11.50
N TYR A 442 -20.30 6.28 10.70
CA TYR A 442 -18.86 6.09 10.50
C TYR A 442 -18.06 6.24 11.80
N ARG A 443 -18.39 7.22 12.65
CA ARG A 443 -17.75 7.37 13.97
C ARG A 443 -17.95 6.14 14.83
N PHE A 444 -19.17 5.61 14.88
CA PHE A 444 -19.47 4.38 15.61
C PHE A 444 -18.63 3.21 15.08
N LEU A 445 -18.56 3.01 13.76
CA LEU A 445 -17.71 1.98 13.15
C LEU A 445 -16.24 2.17 13.55
N ASN A 446 -15.71 3.38 13.42
CA ASN A 446 -14.31 3.70 13.68
C ASN A 446 -13.92 3.61 15.17
N GLU A 447 -14.81 3.97 16.09
CA GLU A 447 -14.56 3.86 17.54
C GLU A 447 -14.45 2.41 18.01
N ASN A 448 -15.19 1.52 17.34
CA ASN A 448 -15.27 0.09 17.65
C ASN A 448 -14.27 -0.76 16.86
N PHE A 449 -13.81 -0.29 15.69
CA PHE A 449 -12.85 -1.01 14.88
C PHE A 449 -11.55 -1.29 15.66
N GLY A 450 -11.06 -2.54 15.56
CA GLY A 450 -9.93 -3.02 16.36
C GLY A 450 -10.28 -3.43 17.80
N LYS A 451 -11.52 -3.21 18.27
CA LYS A 451 -11.96 -3.52 19.65
C LYS A 451 -13.15 -4.45 19.71
N ASN A 452 -14.13 -4.26 18.82
CA ASN A 452 -15.38 -5.00 18.79
C ASN A 452 -15.74 -5.38 17.35
N ILE A 453 -16.44 -6.49 17.20
CA ILE A 453 -17.04 -6.94 15.94
C ILE A 453 -18.54 -6.66 16.00
N ILE A 454 -19.07 -5.94 15.02
CA ILE A 454 -20.52 -5.72 14.92
C ILE A 454 -21.18 -6.98 14.35
N SER A 455 -22.17 -7.51 15.06
CA SER A 455 -22.92 -8.69 14.60
C SER A 455 -23.89 -8.31 13.48
N GLY A 456 -23.79 -9.00 12.34
CA GLY A 456 -24.67 -8.82 11.19
C GLY A 456 -25.40 -10.11 10.80
N PHE A 457 -26.44 -9.98 9.98
CA PHE A 457 -27.05 -11.09 9.25
C PHE A 457 -27.73 -10.56 7.98
N MET A 458 -27.72 -11.31 6.88
CA MET A 458 -28.43 -10.93 5.66
C MET A 458 -29.89 -11.42 5.70
N ALA A 459 -30.81 -10.62 5.16
CA ALA A 459 -32.16 -11.05 4.84
C ALA A 459 -32.29 -11.47 3.37
N GLY A 460 -32.99 -12.57 3.11
CA GLY A 460 -33.31 -13.04 1.77
C GLY A 460 -34.70 -12.55 1.37
N SER A 461 -35.71 -13.40 1.61
CA SER A 461 -37.09 -13.16 1.18
C SER A 461 -37.80 -12.03 1.92
N MET A 462 -38.32 -11.03 1.20
CA MET A 462 -39.28 -10.05 1.74
C MET A 462 -40.74 -10.50 1.63
N ASP A 463 -41.00 -11.68 1.08
CA ASP A 463 -42.37 -12.22 1.01
C ASP A 463 -42.89 -12.50 2.43
N GLY A 464 -44.03 -11.89 2.76
CA GLY A 464 -44.61 -11.97 4.10
C GLY A 464 -43.98 -11.05 5.15
N SER A 465 -42.95 -10.26 4.78
CA SER A 465 -42.43 -9.19 5.63
C SER A 465 -43.48 -8.08 5.81
N ASP A 466 -43.66 -7.63 7.05
CA ASP A 466 -44.48 -6.47 7.41
C ASP A 466 -43.66 -5.17 7.49
N GLY A 467 -42.38 -5.23 7.10
CA GLY A 467 -41.44 -4.10 7.17
C GLY A 467 -40.86 -3.86 8.57
N THR A 468 -41.05 -4.78 9.52
CA THR A 468 -40.48 -4.65 10.88
C THR A 468 -39.34 -5.65 11.12
N PHE A 469 -38.21 -5.14 11.61
CA PHE A 469 -36.93 -5.88 11.66
C PHE A 469 -37.03 -7.15 12.49
N LYS A 470 -37.59 -7.04 13.70
CA LYS A 470 -37.70 -8.17 14.64
C LYS A 470 -38.74 -9.22 14.23
N ASN A 471 -39.64 -8.92 13.28
CA ASN A 471 -40.61 -9.90 12.79
C ASN A 471 -40.13 -10.66 11.55
N HIS A 472 -39.09 -10.18 10.87
CA HIS A 472 -38.53 -10.83 9.70
C HIS A 472 -38.00 -12.23 10.01
N GLU A 473 -38.23 -13.19 9.10
CA GLU A 473 -37.89 -14.60 9.35
C GLU A 473 -36.40 -14.84 9.58
N ASP A 474 -35.53 -14.27 8.74
CA ASP A 474 -34.07 -14.44 8.85
C ASP A 474 -33.51 -13.92 10.18
N TYR A 475 -33.90 -12.71 10.60
CA TYR A 475 -33.43 -12.12 11.85
C TYR A 475 -33.96 -12.86 13.10
N LYS A 476 -35.20 -13.39 13.04
CA LYS A 476 -35.75 -14.23 14.12
C LYS A 476 -34.99 -15.55 14.27
N VAL A 477 -34.43 -16.10 13.19
CA VAL A 477 -33.65 -17.35 13.27
C VAL A 477 -32.39 -17.12 14.10
N VAL A 478 -31.68 -16.01 13.89
CA VAL A 478 -30.54 -15.61 14.73
C VAL A 478 -30.97 -15.48 16.20
N TYR A 479 -32.04 -14.73 16.47
CA TYR A 479 -32.57 -14.57 17.84
C TYR A 479 -32.94 -15.90 18.49
N THR A 480 -33.55 -16.81 17.75
CA THR A 480 -33.95 -18.14 18.25
C THR A 480 -32.74 -18.99 18.64
N LYS A 481 -31.64 -18.87 17.90
CA LYS A 481 -30.41 -19.63 18.14
C LYS A 481 -29.55 -19.01 19.25
N SER A 482 -29.42 -17.69 19.28
CA SER A 482 -28.46 -16.97 20.14
C SER A 482 -29.08 -16.29 21.36
N GLY A 483 -30.37 -15.93 21.31
CA GLY A 483 -31.05 -15.08 22.29
C GLY A 483 -30.92 -13.57 22.05
N LYS A 484 -30.20 -13.13 21.02
CA LYS A 484 -29.99 -11.71 20.67
C LYS A 484 -30.22 -11.45 19.18
N TYR A 485 -30.61 -10.22 18.83
CA TYR A 485 -30.73 -9.79 17.43
C TYR A 485 -29.39 -9.21 16.95
N PRO A 486 -29.03 -9.39 15.66
CA PRO A 486 -27.83 -8.77 15.10
C PRO A 486 -27.98 -7.24 15.06
N ALA A 487 -26.89 -6.53 15.35
CA ALA A 487 -26.83 -5.08 15.32
C ALA A 487 -26.90 -4.50 13.89
N LEU A 488 -26.40 -5.25 12.91
CA LEU A 488 -26.41 -4.92 11.49
C LEU A 488 -27.37 -5.84 10.73
N GLY A 489 -28.17 -5.27 9.83
CA GLY A 489 -29.09 -6.00 8.97
C GLY A 489 -28.78 -5.76 7.50
N GLY A 490 -28.56 -6.84 6.75
CA GLY A 490 -28.35 -6.79 5.31
C GLY A 490 -29.65 -6.96 4.51
N VAL A 491 -29.84 -6.15 3.46
CA VAL A 491 -30.87 -6.36 2.42
C VAL A 491 -30.27 -6.12 1.03
N ASP A 492 -31.00 -6.55 0.01
CA ASP A 492 -30.56 -6.44 -1.39
C ASP A 492 -31.51 -5.61 -2.26
N PHE A 493 -30.93 -4.79 -3.12
CA PHE A 493 -31.61 -4.08 -4.19
C PHE A 493 -31.78 -4.89 -5.48
N MET A 494 -31.51 -6.21 -5.47
CA MET A 494 -31.62 -7.10 -6.64
C MET A 494 -32.95 -7.00 -7.39
N ASN A 495 -34.03 -6.62 -6.69
CA ASN A 495 -35.38 -6.52 -7.26
C ASN A 495 -35.82 -5.08 -7.54
N ALA A 496 -34.95 -4.09 -7.35
CA ALA A 496 -35.26 -2.68 -7.58
C ALA A 496 -35.22 -2.31 -9.07
N THR A 497 -34.37 -2.99 -9.85
CA THR A 497 -34.12 -2.70 -11.27
C THR A 497 -34.08 -4.00 -12.09
N GLY A 498 -34.17 -3.89 -13.41
CA GLY A 498 -34.15 -5.04 -14.34
C GLY A 498 -35.40 -5.16 -15.22
N GLN A 499 -35.38 -6.14 -16.12
CA GLN A 499 -36.44 -6.39 -17.09
C GLN A 499 -37.81 -6.53 -16.42
N SER A 500 -37.93 -7.36 -15.37
CA SER A 500 -39.21 -7.58 -14.70
C SER A 500 -39.64 -6.40 -13.83
N ALA A 501 -38.70 -5.66 -13.25
CA ALA A 501 -38.98 -4.47 -12.44
C ALA A 501 -39.58 -3.33 -13.27
N TYR A 502 -39.27 -3.27 -14.57
CA TYR A 502 -39.87 -2.31 -15.51
C TYR A 502 -40.99 -2.88 -16.39
N GLY A 503 -41.25 -4.18 -16.26
CA GLY A 503 -42.21 -4.93 -17.08
C GLY A 503 -43.60 -5.06 -16.45
N ALA A 504 -44.36 -6.07 -16.91
CA ALA A 504 -45.74 -6.31 -16.45
C ALA A 504 -45.85 -6.70 -14.96
N GLY A 505 -44.74 -7.11 -14.32
CA GLY A 505 -44.66 -7.49 -12.91
C GLY A 505 -44.21 -6.37 -11.96
N ALA A 506 -43.97 -5.15 -12.46
CA ALA A 506 -43.32 -4.06 -11.74
C ALA A 506 -43.90 -3.75 -10.34
N SER A 507 -45.20 -3.95 -10.12
CA SER A 507 -45.84 -3.68 -8.83
C SER A 507 -45.33 -4.58 -7.70
N TRP A 508 -45.07 -5.87 -7.97
CA TRP A 508 -44.52 -6.78 -6.95
C TRP A 508 -43.07 -6.41 -6.62
N TYR A 509 -42.24 -6.13 -7.64
CA TYR A 509 -40.85 -5.71 -7.47
C TYR A 509 -40.72 -4.40 -6.67
N THR A 510 -41.61 -3.45 -6.95
CA THR A 510 -41.70 -2.17 -6.22
C THR A 510 -42.08 -2.41 -4.76
N ASP A 511 -43.13 -3.20 -4.49
CA ASP A 511 -43.57 -3.53 -3.12
C ASP A 511 -42.49 -4.30 -2.34
N TYR A 512 -41.82 -5.25 -2.99
CA TYR A 512 -40.70 -6.00 -2.42
C TYR A 512 -39.57 -5.06 -1.97
N THR A 513 -39.15 -4.17 -2.87
CA THR A 513 -38.05 -3.22 -2.58
C THR A 513 -38.45 -2.21 -1.51
N GLN A 514 -39.69 -1.73 -1.51
CA GLN A 514 -40.21 -0.85 -0.47
C GLN A 514 -40.23 -1.53 0.91
N LYS A 515 -40.52 -2.83 0.98
CA LYS A 515 -40.41 -3.61 2.23
C LYS A 515 -38.97 -3.75 2.70
N SER A 516 -38.00 -3.98 1.79
CA SER A 516 -36.58 -3.97 2.15
C SER A 516 -36.16 -2.65 2.78
N VAL A 517 -36.55 -1.52 2.17
CA VAL A 517 -36.23 -0.18 2.69
C VAL A 517 -36.94 0.07 4.02
N ALA A 518 -38.24 -0.24 4.14
CA ALA A 518 -38.98 -0.09 5.40
C ALA A 518 -38.38 -0.90 6.55
N LEU A 519 -37.93 -2.13 6.27
CA LEU A 519 -37.25 -3.00 7.22
C LEU A 519 -35.97 -2.37 7.77
N MET A 520 -35.21 -1.73 6.90
CA MET A 520 -33.96 -1.05 7.26
C MET A 520 -34.20 0.28 7.98
N GLU A 521 -35.24 1.02 7.61
CA GLU A 521 -35.67 2.21 8.38
C GLU A 521 -36.13 1.83 9.80
N ASP A 522 -36.83 0.70 9.95
CA ASP A 522 -37.21 0.16 11.27
C ASP A 522 -35.96 -0.22 12.07
N LEU A 523 -35.00 -0.95 11.48
CA LEU A 523 -33.71 -1.27 12.12
C LEU A 523 -32.98 -0.01 12.61
N TRP A 524 -32.88 1.01 11.75
CA TRP A 524 -32.25 2.28 12.12
C TRP A 524 -32.95 2.94 13.32
N SER A 525 -34.29 2.90 13.36
CA SER A 525 -35.07 3.44 14.49
C SER A 525 -34.84 2.70 15.81
N LEU A 526 -34.39 1.44 15.74
CA LEU A 526 -33.98 0.63 16.88
C LEU A 526 -32.52 0.86 17.30
N GLY A 527 -31.80 1.75 16.60
CA GLY A 527 -30.37 2.01 16.82
C GLY A 527 -29.43 1.08 16.06
N GLY A 528 -29.95 0.18 15.21
CA GLY A 528 -29.15 -0.76 14.41
C GLY A 528 -28.70 -0.19 13.08
N ILE A 529 -27.86 -0.94 12.37
CA ILE A 529 -27.13 -0.52 11.16
C ILE A 529 -27.73 -1.17 9.90
N PRO A 530 -28.37 -0.38 9.01
CA PRO A 530 -28.73 -0.84 7.68
C PRO A 530 -27.51 -1.11 6.80
N ALA A 531 -27.48 -2.26 6.14
CA ALA A 531 -26.52 -2.59 5.09
C ALA A 531 -27.24 -3.01 3.81
N PHE A 532 -26.79 -2.48 2.68
CA PHE A 532 -27.40 -2.67 1.37
C PHE A 532 -26.35 -3.22 0.40
N THR A 533 -26.69 -4.32 -0.27
CA THR A 533 -25.97 -4.85 -1.43
C THR A 533 -26.85 -4.68 -2.67
N TRP A 534 -26.25 -4.76 -3.86
CA TRP A 534 -27.00 -4.71 -5.12
C TRP A 534 -26.52 -5.77 -6.09
N HIS A 535 -27.23 -6.89 -6.17
CA HIS A 535 -27.11 -7.80 -7.30
C HIS A 535 -27.76 -7.17 -8.54
N LEU A 536 -27.02 -6.25 -9.17
CA LEU A 536 -27.51 -5.44 -10.28
C LEU A 536 -27.82 -6.32 -11.49
N ARG A 537 -29.11 -6.43 -11.84
CA ARG A 537 -29.58 -7.18 -13.01
C ARG A 537 -29.15 -6.50 -14.31
N ASP A 538 -29.01 -7.28 -15.36
CA ASP A 538 -28.58 -6.86 -16.70
C ASP A 538 -29.28 -5.58 -17.21
N PRO A 539 -28.55 -4.44 -17.32
CA PRO A 539 -29.08 -3.17 -17.80
C PRO A 539 -29.49 -3.13 -19.28
N SER A 540 -29.24 -4.18 -20.07
CA SER A 540 -29.84 -4.31 -21.41
C SER A 540 -31.37 -4.50 -21.35
N TYR A 541 -31.87 -4.99 -20.20
CA TYR A 541 -33.25 -5.41 -19.98
C TYR A 541 -33.72 -6.54 -20.89
N GLU A 542 -32.78 -7.29 -21.50
CA GLU A 542 -33.10 -8.50 -22.25
C GLU A 542 -33.35 -9.70 -21.32
N THR A 543 -32.82 -9.64 -20.10
CA THR A 543 -32.93 -10.67 -19.07
C THR A 543 -32.88 -10.04 -17.67
N ASP A 544 -33.29 -10.80 -16.65
CA ASP A 544 -33.15 -10.41 -15.23
C ASP A 544 -31.89 -10.98 -14.59
N GLN A 545 -30.95 -11.51 -15.37
CA GLN A 545 -29.78 -12.19 -14.84
C GLN A 545 -28.70 -11.19 -14.42
N PHE A 546 -27.99 -11.52 -13.34
CA PHE A 546 -26.77 -10.82 -12.92
C PHE A 546 -25.55 -11.74 -12.97
N TYR A 547 -25.76 -13.06 -12.99
CA TYR A 547 -24.70 -14.05 -13.15
C TYR A 547 -24.17 -14.08 -14.58
N SER A 548 -22.88 -14.35 -14.73
CA SER A 548 -22.16 -14.39 -15.99
C SER A 548 -21.11 -15.52 -16.03
N ARG A 549 -21.43 -16.66 -15.39
CA ARG A 549 -20.49 -17.76 -15.13
C ARG A 549 -20.16 -18.53 -16.40
N TYR A 550 -18.92 -19.01 -16.50
CA TYR A 550 -18.46 -19.87 -17.58
C TYR A 550 -18.09 -21.25 -17.05
N GLU A 551 -18.57 -22.29 -17.72
CA GLU A 551 -18.25 -23.69 -17.43
C GLU A 551 -17.68 -24.32 -18.71
N GLY A 552 -16.44 -24.82 -18.66
CA GLY A 552 -15.78 -25.41 -19.83
C GLY A 552 -15.54 -24.42 -20.99
N GLY A 553 -15.37 -23.13 -20.69
CA GLY A 553 -15.15 -22.07 -21.68
C GLY A 553 -16.44 -21.60 -22.40
N GLN A 554 -17.61 -22.04 -21.94
CA GLN A 554 -18.90 -21.59 -22.46
C GLN A 554 -19.71 -20.90 -21.35
N LEU A 555 -20.49 -19.89 -21.72
CA LEU A 555 -21.45 -19.26 -20.81
C LEU A 555 -22.42 -20.34 -20.29
N LYS A 556 -22.60 -20.37 -18.97
CA LYS A 556 -23.56 -21.26 -18.32
C LYS A 556 -24.97 -20.94 -18.80
N GLU A 557 -25.76 -21.96 -19.09
CA GLU A 557 -27.14 -21.79 -19.53
C GLU A 557 -27.93 -20.95 -18.52
N GLY A 558 -28.55 -19.88 -19.01
CA GLY A 558 -29.36 -18.97 -18.20
C GLY A 558 -28.60 -17.82 -17.56
N ASP A 559 -27.28 -17.73 -17.70
CA ASP A 559 -26.51 -16.55 -17.28
C ASP A 559 -26.48 -15.49 -18.39
N THR A 560 -26.15 -14.23 -18.06
CA THR A 560 -26.02 -13.14 -19.04
C THR A 560 -24.59 -13.06 -19.59
N ASP A 561 -24.44 -12.75 -20.89
CA ASP A 561 -23.18 -12.37 -21.50
C ASP A 561 -22.97 -10.85 -21.60
N PHE A 562 -23.78 -10.06 -20.90
CA PHE A 562 -23.76 -8.61 -20.92
C PHE A 562 -22.35 -8.03 -20.75
N ASP A 563 -22.04 -7.09 -21.63
CA ASP A 563 -20.79 -6.35 -21.65
C ASP A 563 -21.11 -4.85 -21.60
N PHE A 564 -20.84 -4.24 -20.45
CA PHE A 564 -21.10 -2.81 -20.26
C PHE A 564 -20.12 -1.91 -21.03
N THR A 565 -18.99 -2.43 -21.52
CA THR A 565 -18.01 -1.63 -22.27
C THR A 565 -18.52 -1.21 -23.64
N VAL A 566 -19.58 -1.85 -24.15
CA VAL A 566 -20.30 -1.37 -25.35
C VAL A 566 -20.94 0.01 -25.14
N ALA A 567 -21.06 0.46 -23.89
CA ALA A 567 -21.48 1.80 -23.52
C ALA A 567 -20.31 2.80 -23.41
N MET A 568 -19.08 2.40 -23.77
CA MET A 568 -17.89 3.27 -23.76
C MET A 568 -17.48 3.68 -25.18
N ASN A 569 -16.83 4.83 -25.29
CA ASN A 569 -16.14 5.29 -26.48
C ASN A 569 -14.76 4.61 -26.60
N ALA A 570 -14.11 4.74 -27.77
CA ALA A 570 -12.79 4.14 -28.01
C ALA A 570 -11.66 4.68 -27.10
N ASP A 571 -11.84 5.88 -26.54
CA ASP A 571 -10.93 6.47 -25.55
C ASP A 571 -11.22 6.00 -24.10
N GLY A 572 -12.21 5.13 -23.91
CA GLY A 572 -12.62 4.58 -22.63
C GLY A 572 -13.48 5.52 -21.77
N SER A 573 -13.94 6.65 -22.32
CA SER A 573 -14.99 7.49 -21.71
C SER A 573 -16.38 6.91 -21.95
N TRP A 574 -17.38 7.27 -21.13
CA TRP A 574 -18.75 6.81 -21.34
C TRP A 574 -19.41 7.46 -22.57
N ASN A 575 -20.10 6.65 -23.38
CA ASN A 575 -20.94 7.13 -24.46
C ASN A 575 -22.34 7.45 -23.92
N GLU A 576 -22.55 8.69 -23.49
CA GLU A 576 -23.82 9.16 -22.91
C GLU A 576 -25.04 9.00 -23.84
N ASN A 577 -24.81 8.85 -25.15
CA ASN A 577 -25.89 8.63 -26.10
C ASN A 577 -26.32 7.17 -26.22
N SER A 578 -25.48 6.23 -25.77
CA SER A 578 -25.76 4.79 -25.80
C SER A 578 -27.01 4.44 -25.01
N THR A 579 -27.82 3.53 -25.55
CA THR A 579 -28.98 2.98 -24.84
C THR A 579 -28.56 2.29 -23.55
N ILE A 580 -27.45 1.54 -23.58
CA ILE A 580 -26.95 0.82 -22.40
C ILE A 580 -26.50 1.79 -21.32
N TYR A 581 -25.79 2.88 -21.67
CA TYR A 581 -25.43 3.91 -20.72
C TYR A 581 -26.67 4.50 -20.03
N LYS A 582 -27.67 4.92 -20.83
CA LYS A 582 -28.92 5.49 -20.30
C LYS A 582 -29.68 4.52 -19.39
N ASN A 583 -29.65 3.23 -19.69
CA ASN A 583 -30.27 2.22 -18.84
C ASN A 583 -29.50 2.05 -17.52
N MET A 584 -28.17 2.02 -17.54
CA MET A 584 -27.36 2.01 -16.32
C MET A 584 -27.63 3.24 -15.45
N ILE A 585 -27.66 4.45 -16.04
CA ILE A 585 -28.02 5.68 -15.31
C ILE A 585 -29.42 5.59 -14.72
N LYS A 586 -30.40 5.10 -15.49
CA LYS A 586 -31.77 4.89 -15.00
C LYS A 586 -31.82 3.94 -13.80
N ASP A 587 -31.05 2.86 -13.83
CA ASP A 587 -30.98 1.91 -12.73
C ASP A 587 -30.33 2.54 -11.49
N ILE A 588 -29.23 3.28 -11.67
CA ILE A 588 -28.56 4.04 -10.61
C ILE A 588 -29.51 5.08 -10.01
N ASP A 589 -30.27 5.79 -10.84
CA ASP A 589 -31.26 6.78 -10.42
C ASP A 589 -32.32 6.20 -9.49
N VAL A 590 -32.83 5.00 -9.80
CA VAL A 590 -33.82 4.30 -8.95
C VAL A 590 -33.24 4.00 -7.56
N ILE A 591 -32.00 3.50 -7.50
CA ILE A 591 -31.32 3.23 -6.23
C ILE A 591 -31.05 4.53 -5.46
N ALA A 592 -30.58 5.57 -6.15
CA ALA A 592 -30.33 6.89 -5.58
C ALA A 592 -31.59 7.47 -4.95
N ASP A 593 -32.75 7.34 -5.61
CA ASP A 593 -34.02 7.88 -5.12
C ASP A 593 -34.46 7.21 -3.80
N PHE A 594 -34.25 5.90 -3.62
CA PHE A 594 -34.49 5.23 -2.33
C PHE A 594 -33.60 5.78 -1.22
N PHE A 595 -32.31 5.97 -1.50
CA PHE A 595 -31.38 6.52 -0.51
C PHE A 595 -31.65 7.99 -0.21
N LEU A 596 -32.09 8.79 -1.18
CA LEU A 596 -32.54 10.17 -0.95
C LEU A 596 -33.79 10.21 -0.06
N ASP A 597 -34.71 9.26 -0.21
CA ASP A 597 -35.88 9.17 0.67
C ASP A 597 -35.50 8.77 2.11
N MET A 598 -34.57 7.83 2.27
CA MET A 598 -33.97 7.53 3.57
C MET A 598 -33.21 8.72 4.17
N GLN A 599 -32.46 9.44 3.34
CA GLN A 599 -31.72 10.65 3.72
C GLN A 599 -32.65 11.73 4.27
N LYS A 600 -33.80 11.96 3.61
CA LYS A 600 -34.84 12.90 4.10
C LYS A 600 -35.38 12.51 5.48
N LYS A 601 -35.39 11.21 5.80
CA LYS A 601 -35.79 10.67 7.11
C LYS A 601 -34.65 10.65 8.14
N GLY A 602 -33.44 11.09 7.76
CA GLY A 602 -32.26 11.08 8.62
C GLY A 602 -31.67 9.69 8.83
N VAL A 603 -31.99 8.72 7.97
CA VAL A 603 -31.47 7.35 8.03
C VAL A 603 -30.18 7.27 7.22
N ALA A 604 -29.14 6.69 7.79
CA ALA A 604 -27.92 6.34 7.08
C ALA A 604 -27.76 4.82 6.94
N GLY A 605 -26.88 4.39 6.06
CA GLY A 605 -26.62 2.97 5.85
C GLY A 605 -25.27 2.70 5.21
N ILE A 606 -24.90 1.43 5.16
CA ILE A 606 -23.75 0.92 4.45
C ILE A 606 -24.21 0.51 3.05
N PHE A 607 -23.51 0.94 2.00
CA PHE A 607 -23.80 0.52 0.62
C PHE A 607 -22.58 -0.14 -0.02
N ARG A 608 -22.77 -1.38 -0.46
CA ARG A 608 -21.74 -2.21 -1.09
C ARG A 608 -22.20 -2.61 -2.51
N PRO A 609 -22.05 -1.70 -3.50
CA PRO A 609 -22.37 -2.01 -4.88
C PRO A 609 -21.24 -2.83 -5.53
N LEU A 610 -21.57 -3.54 -6.62
CA LEU A 610 -20.59 -4.25 -7.45
C LEU A 610 -19.63 -5.14 -6.63
N HIS A 611 -20.18 -5.91 -5.70
CA HIS A 611 -19.40 -6.76 -4.80
C HIS A 611 -18.78 -7.96 -5.52
N GLU A 612 -17.83 -8.62 -4.85
CA GLU A 612 -17.07 -9.76 -5.37
C GLU A 612 -16.43 -9.46 -6.74
N ALA A 613 -15.75 -8.31 -6.81
CA ALA A 613 -15.34 -7.65 -8.04
C ALA A 613 -14.67 -8.58 -9.07
N SER A 614 -13.58 -9.24 -8.68
CA SER A 614 -12.77 -10.06 -9.58
C SER A 614 -13.25 -11.50 -9.74
N GLY A 615 -14.32 -11.91 -9.05
CA GLY A 615 -14.78 -13.31 -9.05
C GLY A 615 -15.20 -13.82 -10.42
N GLY A 616 -15.57 -12.93 -11.34
CA GLY A 616 -15.91 -13.25 -12.73
C GLY A 616 -17.25 -13.96 -12.91
N TRP A 617 -17.97 -14.27 -11.83
CA TRP A 617 -19.33 -14.84 -11.87
C TRP A 617 -20.43 -13.79 -11.97
N PHE A 618 -20.13 -12.51 -11.76
CA PHE A 618 -21.05 -11.40 -12.02
C PHE A 618 -20.62 -10.62 -13.27
N TRP A 619 -21.60 -10.06 -14.02
CA TRP A 619 -21.30 -9.40 -15.29
C TRP A 619 -20.34 -8.21 -15.14
N TRP A 620 -20.39 -7.49 -14.02
CA TRP A 620 -19.51 -6.33 -13.77
C TRP A 620 -18.04 -6.72 -13.60
N GLY A 621 -17.79 -7.96 -13.18
CA GLY A 621 -16.45 -8.52 -12.98
C GLY A 621 -15.78 -9.05 -14.24
N ARG A 622 -16.41 -8.97 -15.42
CA ARG A 622 -15.86 -9.63 -16.62
C ARG A 622 -14.97 -8.80 -17.51
N GLN A 623 -14.99 -7.47 -17.35
CA GLN A 623 -14.34 -6.55 -18.28
C GLN A 623 -12.98 -6.04 -17.78
N GLY A 624 -12.41 -6.73 -16.77
CA GLY A 624 -11.12 -6.40 -16.15
C GLY A 624 -11.22 -5.26 -15.11
N GLY A 625 -10.23 -5.21 -14.21
CA GLY A 625 -10.22 -4.32 -13.06
C GLY A 625 -10.34 -2.83 -13.39
N ALA A 626 -9.65 -2.38 -14.45
CA ALA A 626 -9.72 -0.98 -14.87
C ALA A 626 -11.15 -0.56 -15.33
N ASN A 627 -11.89 -1.44 -16.00
CA ASN A 627 -13.26 -1.13 -16.42
C ASN A 627 -14.25 -1.28 -15.25
N TYR A 628 -14.04 -2.24 -14.36
CA TYR A 628 -14.78 -2.35 -13.10
C TYR A 628 -14.66 -1.06 -12.28
N ALA A 629 -13.44 -0.55 -12.09
CA ALA A 629 -13.19 0.68 -11.33
C ALA A 629 -13.96 1.86 -11.93
N LYS A 630 -13.98 2.00 -13.27
CA LYS A 630 -14.79 3.02 -13.97
C LYS A 630 -16.30 2.86 -13.74
N LEU A 631 -16.80 1.64 -13.67
CA LEU A 631 -18.22 1.39 -13.38
C LEU A 631 -18.57 1.74 -11.93
N TYR A 632 -17.72 1.41 -10.97
CA TYR A 632 -17.89 1.82 -9.58
C TYR A 632 -17.88 3.35 -9.46
N GLN A 633 -16.92 4.01 -10.12
CA GLN A 633 -16.82 5.47 -10.20
C GLN A 633 -18.08 6.11 -10.81
N LEU A 634 -18.68 5.50 -11.84
CA LEU A 634 -19.94 5.97 -12.42
C LEU A 634 -21.08 5.92 -11.41
N ILE A 635 -21.25 4.80 -10.70
CA ILE A 635 -22.29 4.67 -9.66
C ILE A 635 -22.09 5.71 -8.57
N HIS A 636 -20.87 5.86 -8.07
CA HIS A 636 -20.56 6.85 -7.04
C HIS A 636 -20.81 8.29 -7.54
N HIS A 637 -20.32 8.66 -8.72
CA HIS A 637 -20.49 9.99 -9.30
C HIS A 637 -21.97 10.36 -9.45
N GLU A 638 -22.76 9.47 -10.05
CA GLU A 638 -24.18 9.72 -10.29
C GLU A 638 -24.97 9.81 -8.98
N MET A 639 -24.69 8.94 -8.01
CA MET A 639 -25.37 8.98 -6.70
C MET A 639 -24.95 10.20 -5.86
N VAL A 640 -23.65 10.46 -5.73
CA VAL A 640 -23.10 11.46 -4.81
C VAL A 640 -23.06 12.85 -5.43
N ASP A 641 -22.46 12.98 -6.61
CA ASP A 641 -22.22 14.29 -7.22
C ASP A 641 -23.45 14.82 -7.97
N VAL A 642 -24.14 13.96 -8.71
CA VAL A 642 -25.30 14.34 -9.54
C VAL A 642 -26.59 14.37 -8.70
N LYS A 643 -26.86 13.31 -7.93
CA LYS A 643 -28.12 13.14 -7.18
C LYS A 643 -28.09 13.67 -5.74
N GLY A 644 -26.91 13.80 -5.13
CA GLY A 644 -26.76 14.34 -3.77
C GLY A 644 -27.09 13.33 -2.66
N VAL A 645 -26.79 12.06 -2.89
CA VAL A 645 -26.84 11.00 -1.87
C VAL A 645 -25.60 11.13 -0.99
N HIS A 646 -25.80 11.49 0.28
CA HIS A 646 -24.75 11.78 1.26
C HIS A 646 -24.95 11.01 2.59
N ASN A 647 -25.88 10.07 2.64
CA ASN A 647 -26.23 9.31 3.84
C ASN A 647 -25.62 7.90 3.87
N LEU A 648 -24.57 7.64 3.08
CA LEU A 648 -24.00 6.30 2.91
C LEU A 648 -22.56 6.20 3.37
N ILE A 649 -22.21 5.02 3.86
CA ILE A 649 -20.83 4.53 3.99
C ILE A 649 -20.58 3.59 2.81
N TRP A 650 -19.63 3.93 1.94
CA TRP A 650 -19.34 3.18 0.72
C TRP A 650 -18.36 2.03 0.98
N VAL A 651 -18.67 0.85 0.46
CA VAL A 651 -17.86 -0.36 0.67
C VAL A 651 -17.38 -0.92 -0.64
N TRP A 652 -16.07 -1.07 -0.79
CA TRP A 652 -15.46 -1.80 -1.89
C TRP A 652 -15.11 -3.22 -1.46
N ASN A 653 -15.37 -4.19 -2.35
CA ASN A 653 -15.06 -5.60 -2.15
C ASN A 653 -14.24 -6.09 -3.35
N PRO A 654 -12.93 -6.33 -3.20
CA PRO A 654 -12.05 -6.71 -4.30
C PRO A 654 -12.20 -8.17 -4.72
N GLN A 655 -12.93 -9.01 -3.96
CA GLN A 655 -12.92 -10.49 -4.01
C GLN A 655 -11.60 -11.14 -3.59
N SER A 656 -10.44 -10.65 -4.05
CA SER A 656 -9.13 -11.15 -3.63
C SER A 656 -8.19 -10.01 -3.24
N VAL A 657 -7.26 -10.31 -2.35
CA VAL A 657 -6.22 -9.38 -1.88
C VAL A 657 -5.14 -9.11 -2.95
N ALA A 658 -5.17 -9.87 -4.06
CA ALA A 658 -4.31 -9.66 -5.22
C ALA A 658 -4.89 -8.64 -6.23
N ASP A 659 -6.13 -8.17 -6.04
CA ASP A 659 -6.86 -7.35 -7.00
C ASP A 659 -6.57 -5.85 -6.87
N THR A 660 -5.29 -5.47 -6.87
CA THR A 660 -4.87 -4.06 -6.73
C THR A 660 -5.39 -3.17 -7.87
N ASP A 661 -5.50 -3.71 -9.09
CA ASP A 661 -5.95 -2.99 -10.28
C ASP A 661 -7.49 -2.80 -10.36
N TRP A 662 -8.22 -3.31 -9.36
CA TRP A 662 -9.68 -3.19 -9.25
C TRP A 662 -10.10 -2.05 -8.31
N ASN A 663 -9.14 -1.36 -7.69
CA ASN A 663 -9.40 -0.27 -6.75
C ASN A 663 -10.16 0.88 -7.44
N PRO A 664 -11.38 1.24 -7.00
CA PRO A 664 -12.13 2.34 -7.59
C PRO A 664 -11.52 3.72 -7.32
N GLY A 665 -10.64 3.85 -6.33
CA GLY A 665 -10.01 5.08 -5.87
C GLY A 665 -10.17 5.26 -4.37
N ASP A 666 -9.08 5.59 -3.68
CA ASP A 666 -9.06 5.69 -2.20
C ASP A 666 -9.96 6.82 -1.64
N ASP A 667 -10.45 7.73 -2.46
CA ASP A 667 -11.40 8.79 -2.10
C ASP A 667 -12.87 8.44 -2.39
N ILE A 668 -13.15 7.24 -2.89
CA ILE A 668 -14.49 6.82 -3.35
C ILE A 668 -15.17 5.82 -2.39
N TYR A 669 -14.40 5.09 -1.59
CA TYR A 669 -14.94 4.12 -0.64
C TYR A 669 -14.41 4.35 0.78
N ASP A 670 -15.21 4.01 1.79
CA ASP A 670 -14.92 4.20 3.21
C ASP A 670 -14.35 2.95 3.87
N VAL A 671 -14.78 1.77 3.40
CA VAL A 671 -14.47 0.46 3.97
C VAL A 671 -14.02 -0.49 2.86
N ILE A 672 -12.90 -1.18 3.09
CA ILE A 672 -12.53 -2.34 2.27
C ILE A 672 -13.12 -3.59 2.93
N SER A 673 -13.66 -4.49 2.12
CA SER A 673 -14.32 -5.69 2.63
C SER A 673 -13.91 -6.92 1.84
N ILE A 674 -14.24 -8.10 2.35
CA ILE A 674 -14.13 -9.35 1.60
C ILE A 674 -15.25 -10.30 2.01
N ASP A 675 -15.61 -11.21 1.11
CA ASP A 675 -16.62 -12.24 1.33
C ASP A 675 -15.94 -13.60 1.50
N ILE A 676 -16.13 -14.25 2.65
CA ILE A 676 -15.44 -15.51 2.97
C ILE A 676 -16.45 -16.58 3.40
N TYR A 677 -16.63 -17.56 2.52
CA TYR A 677 -17.52 -18.69 2.73
C TYR A 677 -16.75 -19.92 3.23
N ASN A 678 -16.40 -19.90 4.52
CA ASN A 678 -15.82 -21.05 5.19
C ASN A 678 -16.78 -22.25 5.17
N LYS A 679 -16.23 -23.47 5.30
CA LYS A 679 -17.05 -24.68 5.39
C LYS A 679 -17.98 -24.58 6.60
N ALA A 680 -19.15 -25.22 6.52
CA ALA A 680 -20.05 -25.29 7.66
C ALA A 680 -19.30 -25.78 8.92
N PHE A 681 -19.51 -25.10 10.04
CA PHE A 681 -18.84 -25.33 11.33
C PHE A 681 -17.34 -25.02 11.38
N ASP A 682 -16.80 -24.26 10.42
CA ASP A 682 -15.44 -23.74 10.42
C ASP A 682 -15.42 -22.24 10.77
N TYR A 683 -15.09 -21.94 12.03
CA TYR A 683 -15.21 -20.61 12.65
C TYR A 683 -13.90 -19.82 12.66
N GLN A 684 -12.96 -20.12 11.76
CA GLN A 684 -11.67 -19.42 11.70
C GLN A 684 -11.83 -17.90 11.67
N SER A 685 -10.92 -17.20 12.37
CA SER A 685 -10.85 -15.73 12.43
C SER A 685 -10.54 -15.10 11.06
N ASN A 686 -10.01 -15.88 10.12
CA ASN A 686 -9.53 -15.45 8.81
C ASN A 686 -8.47 -14.33 8.89
N TYR A 687 -7.62 -14.37 9.93
CA TYR A 687 -6.66 -13.29 10.24
C TYR A 687 -5.66 -12.99 9.14
N VAL A 688 -5.26 -13.99 8.35
CA VAL A 688 -4.32 -13.79 7.24
C VAL A 688 -4.92 -12.87 6.18
N VAL A 689 -6.19 -13.11 5.83
CA VAL A 689 -6.93 -12.26 4.88
C VAL A 689 -7.16 -10.87 5.47
N PHE A 690 -7.51 -10.78 6.76
CA PHE A 690 -7.62 -9.49 7.47
C PHE A 690 -6.31 -8.68 7.39
N ASN A 691 -5.16 -9.33 7.64
CA ASN A 691 -3.84 -8.70 7.53
C ASN A 691 -3.52 -8.22 6.11
N ASN A 692 -3.89 -9.00 5.11
CA ASN A 692 -3.67 -8.64 3.71
C ASN A 692 -4.52 -7.41 3.31
N LEU A 693 -5.77 -7.32 3.77
CA LEU A 693 -6.61 -6.13 3.56
C LEU A 693 -6.07 -4.88 4.27
N LYS A 694 -5.43 -5.02 5.45
CA LYS A 694 -4.73 -3.91 6.13
C LYS A 694 -3.66 -3.32 5.21
N LYS A 695 -2.85 -4.17 4.60
CA LYS A 695 -1.79 -3.76 3.67
C LYS A 695 -2.35 -3.16 2.38
N MET A 696 -3.32 -3.83 1.77
CA MET A 696 -3.96 -3.42 0.51
C MET A 696 -4.60 -2.04 0.60
N SER A 697 -5.20 -1.72 1.75
CA SER A 697 -5.79 -0.40 2.00
C SER A 697 -4.77 0.66 2.46
N GLY A 698 -3.48 0.34 2.46
CA GLY A 698 -2.43 1.22 2.98
C GLY A 698 -2.63 1.59 4.45
N TYR A 699 -3.30 0.73 5.22
CA TYR A 699 -3.68 0.95 6.63
C TYR A 699 -4.63 2.13 6.86
N LYS A 700 -5.38 2.56 5.84
CA LYS A 700 -6.20 3.80 5.87
C LYS A 700 -7.71 3.56 5.83
N LYS A 701 -8.17 2.31 5.80
CA LYS A 701 -9.59 1.96 5.66
C LYS A 701 -10.04 1.03 6.78
N LEU A 702 -11.32 1.12 7.13
CA LEU A 702 -11.96 0.08 7.94
C LEU A 702 -12.00 -1.22 7.14
N ILE A 703 -11.96 -2.35 7.84
CA ILE A 703 -11.90 -3.68 7.23
C ILE A 703 -13.08 -4.53 7.70
N ALA A 704 -13.83 -5.09 6.78
CA ALA A 704 -15.05 -5.83 7.09
C ALA A 704 -15.13 -7.21 6.43
N LEU A 705 -15.78 -8.14 7.13
CA LEU A 705 -16.20 -9.41 6.57
C LEU A 705 -17.65 -9.21 6.08
N SER A 706 -17.79 -8.76 4.83
CA SER A 706 -19.08 -8.25 4.33
C SER A 706 -20.10 -9.34 4.06
N GLU A 707 -19.64 -10.54 3.70
CA GLU A 707 -20.44 -11.75 3.71
C GLU A 707 -19.61 -12.90 4.29
N ASN A 708 -20.28 -13.81 4.98
CA ASN A 708 -19.66 -15.06 5.38
C ASN A 708 -20.64 -16.23 5.46
N GLY A 709 -20.09 -17.44 5.52
CA GLY A 709 -20.86 -18.65 5.78
C GLY A 709 -21.22 -18.76 7.27
N PRO A 710 -20.50 -19.58 8.06
CA PRO A 710 -20.61 -19.55 9.51
C PRO A 710 -20.01 -18.26 10.10
N VAL A 711 -20.39 -17.93 11.34
CA VAL A 711 -19.76 -16.82 12.10
C VAL A 711 -18.27 -17.08 12.35
N VAL A 712 -17.51 -16.02 12.60
CA VAL A 712 -16.14 -16.14 13.12
C VAL A 712 -16.16 -16.34 14.64
N ASP A 713 -15.25 -17.17 15.15
CA ASP A 713 -15.07 -17.35 16.59
C ASP A 713 -14.47 -16.07 17.19
N ALA A 714 -15.19 -15.50 18.17
CA ALA A 714 -14.81 -14.20 18.75
C ALA A 714 -13.52 -14.26 19.58
N ASP A 715 -13.24 -15.39 20.26
CA ASP A 715 -12.00 -15.55 21.02
C ASP A 715 -10.82 -15.64 20.04
N ALA A 716 -10.98 -16.40 18.96
CA ALA A 716 -9.97 -16.53 17.90
C ALA A 716 -9.69 -15.17 17.25
N CYS A 717 -10.70 -14.36 16.96
CA CYS A 717 -10.50 -13.00 16.44
C CYS A 717 -9.70 -12.11 17.40
N VAL A 718 -9.93 -12.21 18.72
CA VAL A 718 -9.17 -11.45 19.73
C VAL A 718 -7.73 -11.96 19.81
N GLU A 719 -7.52 -13.28 19.88
CA GLU A 719 -6.18 -13.90 19.90
C GLU A 719 -5.39 -13.59 18.63
N ASP A 720 -6.06 -13.59 17.49
CA ASP A 720 -5.47 -13.36 16.18
C ASP A 720 -5.30 -11.88 15.83
N GLU A 721 -5.87 -10.97 16.62
CA GLU A 721 -5.96 -9.52 16.32
C GLU A 721 -6.69 -9.24 15.00
N ALA A 722 -7.64 -10.11 14.63
CA ALA A 722 -8.47 -10.05 13.44
C ALA A 722 -9.86 -9.49 13.77
N MET A 723 -9.88 -8.28 14.32
CA MET A 723 -11.10 -7.61 14.75
C MET A 723 -11.79 -6.93 13.56
N TRP A 724 -12.53 -7.73 12.79
CA TRP A 724 -13.39 -7.28 11.70
C TRP A 724 -14.37 -6.20 12.16
N SER A 725 -14.58 -5.16 11.35
CA SER A 725 -15.56 -4.08 11.64
C SER A 725 -16.95 -4.66 11.87
N TRP A 726 -17.37 -5.56 10.99
CA TRP A 726 -18.55 -6.41 11.16
C TRP A 726 -18.33 -7.78 10.52
N MET A 727 -19.18 -8.73 10.89
CA MET A 727 -19.42 -9.99 10.20
C MET A 727 -20.89 -10.04 9.75
N MET A 728 -21.20 -10.72 8.66
CA MET A 728 -22.58 -10.85 8.18
C MET A 728 -22.81 -12.20 7.47
N PRO A 729 -23.19 -13.26 8.22
CA PRO A 729 -23.66 -14.48 7.60
C PRO A 729 -24.81 -14.24 6.64
N TRP A 730 -24.85 -15.01 5.56
CA TRP A 730 -25.90 -14.90 4.55
C TRP A 730 -27.27 -15.39 5.06
N TYR A 731 -28.33 -15.21 4.29
CA TYR A 731 -29.71 -15.43 4.75
C TYR A 731 -30.04 -16.91 5.01
N GLN A 732 -31.10 -17.19 5.78
CA GLN A 732 -31.64 -18.54 6.02
C GLN A 732 -32.74 -18.90 5.00
N SER A 733 -33.53 -17.91 4.59
CA SER A 733 -34.66 -18.03 3.65
C SER A 733 -34.22 -18.53 2.27
N TRP A 734 -35.20 -18.84 1.40
CA TRP A 734 -34.96 -19.49 0.09
C TRP A 734 -34.19 -20.83 0.13
N GLY A 735 -34.07 -21.45 1.31
CA GLY A 735 -33.45 -22.77 1.49
C GLY A 735 -31.92 -22.77 1.51
N SER A 736 -31.28 -21.61 1.67
CA SER A 736 -29.82 -21.46 1.77
C SER A 736 -29.24 -21.97 3.10
N ASN A 737 -30.03 -21.89 4.19
CA ASN A 737 -29.73 -22.44 5.51
C ASN A 737 -28.39 -21.97 6.14
N PHE A 738 -27.96 -20.72 5.90
CA PHE A 738 -26.67 -20.24 6.42
C PHE A 738 -26.60 -20.13 7.95
N ALA A 739 -27.71 -19.85 8.64
CA ALA A 739 -27.72 -19.85 10.11
C ALA A 739 -27.50 -21.26 10.70
N ASP A 740 -27.71 -22.32 9.91
CA ASP A 740 -27.46 -23.71 10.31
C ASP A 740 -26.01 -24.16 10.09
N GLN A 741 -25.20 -23.36 9.40
CA GLN A 741 -23.75 -23.59 9.29
C GLN A 741 -23.01 -23.26 10.60
N THR A 742 -23.68 -22.57 11.53
CA THR A 742 -23.18 -22.26 12.87
C THR A 742 -24.01 -23.01 13.91
N SER A 743 -23.35 -23.67 14.86
CA SER A 743 -24.02 -24.41 15.92
C SER A 743 -24.77 -23.45 16.86
N ASN A 744 -25.84 -23.91 17.52
CA ASN A 744 -26.57 -23.07 18.46
C ASN A 744 -25.71 -22.62 19.66
N ASP A 745 -24.75 -23.46 20.07
CA ASP A 745 -23.83 -23.11 21.16
C ASP A 745 -22.84 -22.04 20.71
N GLU A 746 -22.34 -22.12 19.47
CA GLU A 746 -21.46 -21.10 18.90
C GLU A 746 -22.21 -19.77 18.70
N TRP A 747 -23.44 -19.80 18.18
CA TRP A 747 -24.29 -18.60 18.09
C TRP A 747 -24.47 -17.91 19.43
N LYS A 748 -24.71 -18.67 20.50
CA LYS A 748 -24.81 -18.11 21.85
C LYS A 748 -23.48 -17.59 22.33
N LYS A 749 -22.38 -18.31 22.10
CA LYS A 749 -21.03 -17.89 22.48
C LYS A 749 -20.71 -16.53 21.85
N VAL A 750 -20.75 -16.44 20.52
CA VAL A 750 -20.38 -15.24 19.76
C VAL A 750 -21.29 -14.06 20.10
N MET A 751 -22.61 -14.23 20.09
CA MET A 751 -23.54 -13.12 20.34
C MET A 751 -23.56 -12.63 21.80
N ASN A 752 -23.01 -13.39 22.75
CA ASN A 752 -22.85 -12.98 24.15
C ASN A 752 -21.39 -12.62 24.50
N HIS A 753 -20.49 -12.56 23.52
CA HIS A 753 -19.09 -12.23 23.75
C HIS A 753 -18.91 -10.71 23.99
N ASP A 754 -18.04 -10.33 24.92
CA ASP A 754 -17.83 -8.92 25.32
C ASP A 754 -17.34 -8.02 24.17
N ASN A 755 -16.67 -8.61 23.17
CA ASN A 755 -16.20 -7.93 21.97
C ASN A 755 -17.12 -8.08 20.76
N VAL A 756 -18.37 -8.53 20.92
CA VAL A 756 -19.35 -8.61 19.83
C VAL A 756 -20.55 -7.73 20.16
N ILE A 757 -20.87 -6.79 19.27
CA ILE A 757 -21.98 -5.85 19.48
C ILE A 757 -23.25 -6.40 18.84
N SER A 758 -24.26 -6.63 19.66
CA SER A 758 -25.63 -7.01 19.29
C SER A 758 -26.59 -5.82 19.34
N LEU A 759 -27.79 -5.96 18.80
CA LEU A 759 -28.73 -4.84 18.67
C LEU A 759 -29.12 -4.21 20.00
N ASP A 760 -29.26 -5.00 21.08
CA ASP A 760 -29.57 -4.50 22.42
C ASP A 760 -28.42 -3.77 23.12
N GLU A 761 -27.21 -3.86 22.57
CA GLU A 761 -26.02 -3.13 23.02
C GLU A 761 -25.77 -1.86 22.21
N MET A 762 -26.56 -1.63 21.15
CA MET A 762 -26.43 -0.42 20.34
C MET A 762 -26.77 0.82 21.19
N PRO A 763 -25.92 1.86 21.17
CA PRO A 763 -26.03 3.00 22.06
C PRO A 763 -27.14 3.99 21.66
N GLY A 764 -27.79 3.79 20.51
CA GLY A 764 -28.75 4.71 19.92
C GLY A 764 -28.07 5.89 19.20
N TRP A 765 -28.61 6.29 18.05
CA TRP A 765 -28.00 7.31 17.18
C TRP A 765 -27.96 8.72 17.80
N GLU A 766 -28.80 8.98 18.80
CA GLU A 766 -28.80 10.21 19.59
C GLU A 766 -27.49 10.42 20.37
N THR A 767 -26.80 9.35 20.76
CA THR A 767 -25.51 9.44 21.48
C THR A 767 -24.35 9.81 20.57
N TYR A 768 -24.51 9.57 19.26
CA TYR A 768 -23.57 9.91 18.20
C TYR A 768 -23.94 11.21 17.49
N THR A 769 -24.92 11.97 18.00
CA THR A 769 -25.18 13.32 17.50
C THR A 769 -23.93 14.17 17.68
N SER A 770 -23.52 14.86 16.61
CA SER A 770 -22.38 15.76 16.67
C SER A 770 -22.58 16.77 17.79
N VAL A 771 -21.48 17.11 18.47
CA VAL A 771 -21.40 18.29 19.36
C VAL A 771 -21.80 19.58 18.60
N ASP A 772 -21.93 19.51 17.27
CA ASP A 772 -22.39 20.57 16.36
C ASP A 772 -23.92 20.79 16.29
N GLN A 773 -24.73 20.07 17.07
CA GLN A 773 -26.15 20.37 17.24
C GLN A 773 -26.52 20.92 18.63
N ALA A 774 -25.59 21.62 19.28
CA ALA A 774 -26.00 22.80 20.02
C ALA A 774 -26.39 23.91 19.01
N GLN A 775 -27.53 23.77 18.33
CA GLN A 775 -28.27 24.95 17.90
C GLN A 775 -28.77 25.65 19.16
N GLY A 776 -27.86 26.45 19.68
CA GLY A 776 -28.00 27.18 20.90
C GLY A 776 -26.73 28.00 20.99
N ASN A 777 -26.77 29.23 20.47
CA ASN A 777 -26.72 30.45 21.28
C ASN A 777 -25.97 31.62 20.58
N ASN A 778 -26.65 32.43 19.75
CA ASN A 778 -26.26 33.79 19.27
C ASN A 778 -25.00 33.94 18.39
N GLY A 779 -24.55 32.91 17.66
CA GLY A 779 -23.44 33.06 16.69
C GLY A 779 -22.05 33.16 17.33
N ILE A 780 -21.84 32.52 18.49
CA ILE A 780 -20.54 32.34 19.13
C ILE A 780 -20.25 30.83 19.17
N ILE A 781 -19.13 30.40 18.59
CA ILE A 781 -18.67 29.01 18.54
C ILE A 781 -17.26 28.94 19.11
N ILE A 782 -16.96 27.93 19.94
CA ILE A 782 -15.60 27.63 20.42
C ILE A 782 -15.36 26.13 20.23
N TYR A 783 -14.26 25.76 19.58
CA TYR A 783 -13.84 24.35 19.47
C TYR A 783 -12.32 24.19 19.53
N PRO A 784 -11.81 23.14 20.20
CA PRO A 784 -10.40 22.82 20.21
C PRO A 784 -9.98 22.09 18.93
N ASN A 785 -8.78 22.39 18.44
CA ASN A 785 -8.05 21.57 17.49
C ASN A 785 -6.93 20.83 18.27
N PRO A 786 -7.16 19.58 18.70
CA PRO A 786 -6.23 18.84 19.56
C PRO A 786 -4.93 18.45 18.85
N VAL A 787 -4.88 18.45 17.51
CA VAL A 787 -3.66 18.14 16.74
C VAL A 787 -2.64 19.28 16.83
N ASN A 788 -3.09 20.53 16.97
CA ASN A 788 -2.23 21.71 16.86
C ASN A 788 -2.12 22.54 18.16
N ASP A 789 -2.73 22.11 19.26
CA ASP A 789 -2.85 22.91 20.50
C ASP A 789 -3.48 24.29 20.23
N VAL A 790 -4.53 24.38 19.40
CA VAL A 790 -5.21 25.65 19.09
C VAL A 790 -6.67 25.57 19.48
N LEU A 791 -7.15 26.59 20.18
CA LEU A 791 -8.57 26.83 20.39
C LEU A 791 -9.06 27.83 19.34
N THR A 792 -10.02 27.42 18.51
CA THR A 792 -10.66 28.30 17.53
C THR A 792 -11.95 28.85 18.09
N VAL A 793 -12.18 30.14 17.88
CA VAL A 793 -13.36 30.88 18.33
C VAL A 793 -13.96 31.63 17.16
N ILE A 794 -15.21 31.37 16.84
CA ILE A 794 -15.95 32.09 15.81
C ILE A 794 -16.97 32.99 16.50
N ALA A 795 -16.83 34.31 16.36
CA ALA A 795 -17.74 35.29 16.93
C ALA A 795 -17.60 36.64 16.21
N GLU A 796 -18.66 37.45 16.22
CA GLU A 796 -18.65 38.84 15.70
C GLU A 796 -18.35 39.83 16.83
N ASN A 797 -17.41 40.75 16.58
CA ASN A 797 -17.02 41.82 17.52
C ASN A 797 -16.92 41.38 18.99
N ALA A 798 -16.20 40.27 19.24
CA ALA A 798 -16.13 39.66 20.56
C ALA A 798 -14.72 39.73 21.14
N LEU A 799 -14.63 40.00 22.44
CA LEU A 799 -13.44 39.77 23.27
C LEU A 799 -13.56 38.39 23.92
N VAL A 800 -12.56 37.55 23.72
CA VAL A 800 -12.47 36.22 24.32
C VAL A 800 -11.35 36.20 25.35
N LYS A 801 -11.63 35.67 26.55
CA LYS A 801 -10.66 35.47 27.63
C LYS A 801 -10.69 34.01 28.07
N ILE A 802 -9.53 33.43 28.29
CA ILE A 802 -9.39 32.09 28.88
C ILE A 802 -8.93 32.26 30.32
N LEU A 803 -9.70 31.73 31.25
CA LEU A 803 -9.43 31.72 32.67
C LEU A 803 -8.98 30.33 33.10
N ASP A 804 -7.96 30.25 33.95
CA ASP A 804 -7.66 29.03 34.70
C ASP A 804 -8.67 28.79 35.84
N ILE A 805 -8.53 27.67 36.56
CA ILE A 805 -9.40 27.33 37.70
C ILE A 805 -9.36 28.33 38.87
N SER A 806 -8.33 29.19 38.92
CA SER A 806 -8.21 30.26 39.93
C SER A 806 -8.91 31.56 39.50
N GLY A 807 -9.47 31.58 38.28
CA GLY A 807 -10.13 32.75 37.69
C GLY A 807 -9.15 33.75 37.06
N ARG A 808 -7.88 33.39 36.89
CA ARG A 808 -6.88 34.26 36.25
C ARG A 808 -6.93 34.12 34.74
N THR A 809 -6.96 35.24 34.02
CA THR A 809 -6.83 35.22 32.56
C THR A 809 -5.43 34.78 32.13
N ILE A 810 -5.35 33.66 31.40
CA ILE A 810 -4.11 33.07 30.88
C ILE A 810 -3.90 33.33 29.39
N ALA A 811 -4.99 33.60 28.65
CA ALA A 811 -4.95 33.95 27.24
C ALA A 811 -6.17 34.81 26.88
N SER A 812 -6.06 35.60 25.81
CA SER A 812 -7.20 36.35 25.27
C SER A 812 -7.01 36.64 23.79
N THR A 813 -8.11 36.72 23.05
CA THR A 813 -8.12 37.21 21.66
C THR A 813 -9.36 38.06 21.41
N THR A 814 -9.37 38.81 20.32
CA THR A 814 -10.60 39.35 19.74
C THR A 814 -11.00 38.52 18.53
N ALA A 815 -12.29 38.27 18.35
CA ALA A 815 -12.86 37.57 17.20
C ALA A 815 -13.85 38.49 16.48
N ASN A 816 -13.69 38.61 15.17
CA ASN A 816 -14.65 39.22 14.27
C ASN A 816 -14.73 38.38 12.98
N GLY A 817 -15.48 37.28 13.06
CA GLY A 817 -15.32 36.12 12.18
C GLY A 817 -14.62 35.02 12.97
N GLU A 818 -13.37 34.71 12.64
CA GLU A 818 -12.56 33.67 13.32
C GLU A 818 -11.42 34.28 14.14
N GLY A 819 -11.20 33.77 15.35
CA GLY A 819 -10.09 34.08 16.24
C GLY A 819 -9.42 32.79 16.74
N LYS A 820 -8.10 32.79 16.89
CA LYS A 820 -7.32 31.63 17.34
C LYS A 820 -6.57 31.94 18.63
N ILE A 821 -6.59 30.99 19.56
CA ILE A 821 -5.83 31.05 20.81
C ILE A 821 -4.93 29.82 20.86
N SER A 822 -3.62 30.04 20.95
CA SER A 822 -2.68 28.94 21.21
C SER A 822 -2.87 28.43 22.63
N ALA A 823 -3.15 27.14 22.76
CA ALA A 823 -3.14 26.40 24.01
C ALA A 823 -1.74 25.81 24.32
N ARG A 824 -0.75 25.99 23.44
CA ARG A 824 0.59 25.43 23.63
C ARG A 824 1.21 25.97 24.92
N GLY A 825 1.62 25.06 25.82
CA GLY A 825 2.17 25.39 27.13
C GLY A 825 1.14 25.54 28.27
N TRP A 826 -0.17 25.40 28.01
CA TRP A 826 -1.15 25.26 29.09
C TRP A 826 -1.01 23.88 29.74
N GLU A 827 -1.11 23.80 31.06
CA GLU A 827 -1.14 22.55 31.82
C GLU A 827 -2.43 21.76 31.52
N LYS A 828 -2.41 20.44 31.72
CA LYS A 828 -3.64 19.62 31.59
C LYS A 828 -4.63 20.02 32.68
N GLY A 829 -5.89 20.25 32.32
CA GLY A 829 -6.88 20.72 33.28
C GLY A 829 -8.12 21.36 32.66
N VAL A 830 -8.97 21.90 33.54
CA VAL A 830 -10.21 22.57 33.17
C VAL A 830 -9.98 24.08 33.09
N TYR A 831 -10.40 24.69 32.00
CA TYR A 831 -10.33 26.12 31.76
C TYR A 831 -11.72 26.69 31.46
N THR A 832 -11.86 27.99 31.59
CA THR A 832 -13.11 28.70 31.32
C THR A 832 -12.88 29.75 30.23
N ALA A 833 -13.53 29.63 29.09
CA ALA A 833 -13.56 30.69 28.07
C ALA A 833 -14.74 31.64 28.32
N VAL A 834 -14.45 32.92 28.49
CA VAL A 834 -15.44 33.99 28.58
C VAL A 834 -15.42 34.78 27.28
N VAL A 835 -16.53 34.80 26.55
CA VAL A 835 -16.72 35.55 25.32
C VAL A 835 -17.66 36.71 25.58
N ILE A 836 -17.19 37.93 25.39
CA ILE A 836 -17.90 39.18 25.62
C ILE A 836 -18.10 39.84 24.26
N SER A 837 -19.33 39.93 23.77
CA SER A 837 -19.65 40.62 22.53
C SER A 837 -20.77 41.64 22.72
N ASP A 838 -21.06 42.41 21.67
CA ASP A 838 -22.20 43.32 21.63
C ASP A 838 -23.55 42.60 21.81
N LYS A 839 -23.57 41.27 21.67
CA LYS A 839 -24.72 40.38 21.85
C LYS A 839 -24.77 39.73 23.26
N GLY A 840 -23.85 40.07 24.16
CA GLY A 840 -23.79 39.61 25.55
C GLY A 840 -22.53 38.84 25.93
N GLU A 841 -22.45 38.41 27.20
CA GLU A 841 -21.37 37.59 27.74
C GLU A 841 -21.78 36.10 27.78
N LYS A 842 -20.87 35.21 27.38
CA LYS A 842 -21.02 33.75 27.47
C LYS A 842 -19.78 33.07 28.01
N VAL A 843 -20.01 31.94 28.65
CA VAL A 843 -18.99 31.16 29.34
C VAL A 843 -18.99 29.71 28.85
N PHE A 844 -17.83 29.21 28.46
CA PHE A 844 -17.62 27.85 27.97
C PHE A 844 -16.60 27.12 28.85
N LYS A 845 -16.84 25.83 29.10
CA LYS A 845 -15.86 24.94 29.74
C LYS A 845 -14.93 24.36 28.67
N ILE A 846 -13.63 24.44 28.90
CA ILE A 846 -12.59 23.82 28.06
C ILE A 846 -11.86 22.79 28.89
N ILE A 847 -11.55 21.64 28.29
CA ILE A 847 -10.73 20.60 28.91
C ILE A 847 -9.51 20.43 28.02
N LYS A 848 -8.32 20.58 28.62
CA LYS A 848 -7.04 20.30 27.96
C LYS A 848 -6.38 19.08 28.59
#